data_AF-A0A6N6MS38-F1
#
_entry.id   AF-A0A6N6MS38-F1
#
_cell.length_a   1.000
_cell.length_b   1.000
_cell.length_c   1.000
_cell.angle_alpha   90.00
_cell.angle_beta   90.00
_cell.angle_gamma   90.00
#
_symmetry.space_group_name_H-M   'P 1'
#
loop_
_entity.id
_entity.type
_entity.pdbx_description
1 polymer ?
#
loop_
_entity_poly.entity_id
_entity_poly.type
_entity_poly.pdbx_seq_one_letter_code
_entity_poly.pdbx_strand_id
1 'polypeptide(L)'
;MNAPTTAPTTAQGTRTATGAGGVPLPAGLAPRAEGPRIYNLFPLLVGRVSDWTRELPRIAGLGFDWVYLNPFHQTGGSRSLYAVADIDSLDERLRDLDGTPDDEQIRRFCAAAAAEGLRVMTDLVVNHAANDGRLASERPDLFVKDEAGRPASPYAVDPDDPSKRTVWGDLAELDYHSEPARSELTRIWDGYVARLQGLGVAGFRCDAAYKVPPEVWRALIQGAKGRDHACLFAAETLGCTFAEARATAGAGFDYLFNSFAWWDLRAGWAIEQYERLRTLAPSIAFPENHDMARLAAGAAGGPAALAERLRGRYALAAFFSAGVLMPIGYEWGYTRALHVVETNPADRETGTGLDISRFVAAINALKAELPAANVEGAQLRLSAPDADAVALVRFDTGHPASARHAVLVLHNPTARNAPVDAGALIARTGGQLGPFVDRTPEAEPIAFHAGCAIDLVPGELRILSAEAAKVATLPSRGRPSGEGRVVIEAVTPEIDGGRSPVKRVVGESLQVEADIFSDGHEIINAAILSRVVGETAWRRDRMVFVDNDRWSGHFPLERNARYEFTIEAWRDAFSSWVRDTMKKRDAGLDLTLETIEGIELVQAAADLATGRDKERLAALVSAIAAEETGSTAQLRRILDPAATTLIRRNAERVNASRYPVEIPVIADRLAARFSAWYEIFPRSQSGDPNRHGTFDDVIARLPEIRELGFDVLYFTPIHPIGRTNRKGKNNTLKAEPGDVGSVYAVGAAEGGHEAVHPELGTLADFERLVAASHAYGMEIALDFAIQCSPDHPWIKTHPEWFEWRPDGTLRFAENPPKKYEDISNVHFYGGALPSLWIELRDIVMGWAARGVRIFRVDNPHTKPIPFWEWMIAEVNGRYPDVIFLAEAFTRPKMMKKLAKAGYQQSYTYFTWRNTKQELTEYALELAGPMGDYYRPNFFANTPDINPHYLQTSGRPGFVVRATLAATLSSVYGIYNGFELCEAAPYPGKEEYLNSEKYELKAWDHDRPGNIRDHIVKLNRIRRENPAFWDFRNVHFTGAFNDSIIAYAKLTPEGDNCVFVMVNLDPKNRQECTYEVPLWLLGQPDHGSVEVEDLLQGYTFELRGKSHRIALDPAERSCIIWRLRVPRRVAE
;
A
#
# COMPACT_ATOMS: atom_id res chain seq x y z
N MET A 1 -46.35 21.77 35.86
CA MET A 1 -47.26 20.89 35.10
C MET A 1 -47.03 21.15 33.62
N ASN A 2 -46.63 20.08 32.91
CA ASN A 2 -46.83 19.78 31.49
C ASN A 2 -46.24 20.70 30.40
N ALA A 3 -45.25 20.13 29.74
CA ALA A 3 -44.80 20.37 28.36
C ALA A 3 -45.92 20.04 27.32
N PRO A 4 -45.68 19.95 25.99
CA PRO A 4 -44.74 20.63 25.05
C PRO A 4 -45.43 21.05 23.70
N THR A 5 -44.63 21.50 22.72
CA THR A 5 -44.60 21.16 21.26
C THR A 5 -44.56 22.30 20.19
N THR A 6 -43.35 22.45 19.61
CA THR A 6 -42.93 22.50 18.17
C THR A 6 -43.39 23.57 17.17
N ALA A 7 -42.40 24.24 16.53
CA ALA A 7 -42.04 24.26 15.08
C ALA A 7 -41.24 25.56 14.69
N PRO A 8 -40.75 25.77 13.45
CA PRO A 8 -39.64 25.13 12.73
C PRO A 8 -38.56 26.13 12.18
N THR A 9 -37.57 25.56 11.47
CA THR A 9 -36.30 26.08 10.89
C THR A 9 -36.43 26.96 9.62
N THR A 10 -35.52 27.95 9.43
CA THR A 10 -34.96 28.40 8.13
C THR A 10 -33.62 29.14 8.30
N ALA A 11 -32.76 29.07 7.27
CA ALA A 11 -31.32 29.33 7.24
C ALA A 11 -30.87 30.78 6.92
N GLN A 12 -29.69 31.16 7.45
CA GLN A 12 -28.72 32.19 7.01
C GLN A 12 -27.36 31.72 7.58
N GLY A 13 -26.23 31.59 6.85
CA GLY A 13 -25.54 32.54 5.97
C GLY A 13 -24.10 32.72 6.52
N THR A 14 -23.13 31.91 6.09
CA THR A 14 -21.74 31.97 6.58
C THR A 14 -20.86 32.85 5.70
N ARG A 15 -20.35 33.94 6.30
CA ARG A 15 -19.23 34.74 5.78
C ARG A 15 -17.92 33.97 5.97
N THR A 16 -17.15 33.90 4.90
CA THR A 16 -15.75 33.44 4.87
C THR A 16 -14.83 34.45 5.55
N ALA A 17 -14.12 34.01 6.60
CA ALA A 17 -13.01 34.75 7.18
C ALA A 17 -11.69 34.29 6.55
N THR A 18 -11.11 35.14 5.72
CA THR A 18 -9.72 35.09 5.26
C THR A 18 -8.79 35.63 6.35
N GLY A 19 -7.71 34.91 6.65
CA GLY A 19 -6.62 35.39 7.49
C GLY A 19 -5.36 34.54 7.40
N ALA A 20 -4.51 34.81 6.41
CA ALA A 20 -3.04 34.69 6.45
C ALA A 20 -2.47 35.42 5.21
N GLY A 21 -1.66 36.47 5.41
CA GLY A 21 -1.28 37.44 4.37
C GLY A 21 -0.05 37.09 3.54
N GLY A 22 -0.07 37.53 2.27
CA GLY A 22 1.06 37.65 1.34
C GLY A 22 0.69 38.58 0.17
N VAL A 23 1.60 39.45 -0.31
CA VAL A 23 1.33 40.55 -1.26
C VAL A 23 1.30 40.06 -2.74
N PRO A 24 0.35 40.51 -3.61
CA PRO A 24 0.33 40.14 -5.04
C PRO A 24 1.15 41.08 -5.96
N LEU A 25 1.66 40.57 -7.09
CA LEU A 25 2.44 41.31 -8.10
C LEU A 25 1.56 42.11 -9.12
N PRO A 26 2.10 43.12 -9.83
CA PRO A 26 1.34 44.02 -10.72
C PRO A 26 0.82 43.37 -12.02
N ALA A 27 -0.40 43.77 -12.43
CA ALA A 27 -1.20 43.15 -13.49
C ALA A 27 -0.62 43.18 -14.92
N GLY A 28 0.36 44.05 -15.22
CA GLY A 28 1.01 44.13 -16.55
C GLY A 28 2.11 43.08 -16.78
N LEU A 29 2.44 42.28 -15.76
CA LEU A 29 3.42 41.18 -15.81
C LEU A 29 2.75 39.82 -15.56
N ALA A 30 1.41 39.76 -15.63
CA ALA A 30 0.69 38.50 -15.55
C ALA A 30 0.89 37.72 -16.87
N PRO A 31 1.48 36.52 -16.85
CA PRO A 31 1.61 35.70 -18.05
C PRO A 31 0.22 35.40 -18.61
N ARG A 32 0.04 35.43 -19.95
CA ARG A 32 -1.14 34.79 -20.55
C ARG A 32 -1.09 33.31 -20.15
N ALA A 33 -2.15 32.84 -19.53
CA ALA A 33 -2.09 31.71 -18.60
C ALA A 33 -1.73 30.34 -19.23
N GLU A 34 -1.74 30.21 -20.56
CA GLU A 34 -1.50 28.93 -21.23
C GLU A 34 -0.56 29.09 -22.43
N GLY A 35 0.52 28.30 -22.47
CA GLY A 35 1.46 28.28 -23.59
C GLY A 35 0.90 27.54 -24.81
N PRO A 36 1.20 27.97 -26.05
CA PRO A 36 0.56 27.44 -27.24
C PRO A 36 1.00 26.00 -27.52
N ARG A 37 0.04 25.17 -27.92
CA ARG A 37 0.26 23.83 -28.46
C ARG A 37 -0.04 23.87 -29.94
N ILE A 38 1.01 23.79 -30.75
CA ILE A 38 0.97 24.07 -32.18
C ILE A 38 1.16 22.79 -32.99
N TYR A 39 0.25 22.54 -33.93
CA TYR A 39 0.37 21.50 -34.95
C TYR A 39 0.70 22.11 -36.31
N ASN A 40 1.86 21.78 -36.89
CA ASN A 40 2.26 22.25 -38.22
C ASN A 40 1.62 21.36 -39.31
N LEU A 41 0.58 21.88 -39.96
CA LEU A 41 -0.01 21.30 -41.17
C LEU A 41 0.79 21.77 -42.37
N PHE A 42 1.48 20.84 -43.05
CA PHE A 42 2.31 21.17 -44.21
C PHE A 42 1.46 21.20 -45.49
N PRO A 43 1.19 22.37 -46.09
CA PRO A 43 0.13 22.54 -47.09
C PRO A 43 0.35 21.69 -48.35
N LEU A 44 1.58 21.58 -48.84
CA LEU A 44 1.89 20.76 -50.02
C LEU A 44 1.67 19.25 -49.81
N LEU A 45 1.89 18.77 -48.58
CA LEU A 45 1.64 17.36 -48.24
C LEU A 45 0.14 17.08 -48.13
N VAL A 46 -0.66 18.07 -47.78
CA VAL A 46 -2.11 17.88 -47.65
C VAL A 46 -2.82 18.11 -48.98
N GLY A 47 -2.37 19.07 -49.77
CA GLY A 47 -2.97 19.41 -51.06
C GLY A 47 -3.80 20.68 -50.94
N ARG A 48 -5.10 20.61 -51.27
CA ARG A 48 -5.92 21.80 -51.44
C ARG A 48 -6.52 22.32 -50.12
N VAL A 49 -6.98 23.57 -50.11
CA VAL A 49 -7.56 24.21 -48.90
C VAL A 49 -8.72 23.40 -48.30
N SER A 50 -9.60 22.84 -49.14
CA SER A 50 -10.67 21.96 -48.68
C SER A 50 -10.15 20.70 -47.97
N ASP A 51 -8.99 20.17 -48.36
CA ASP A 51 -8.36 19.03 -47.70
C ASP A 51 -7.68 19.45 -46.38
N TRP A 52 -7.17 20.68 -46.27
CA TRP A 52 -6.67 21.21 -44.99
C TRP A 52 -7.80 21.30 -43.97
N THR A 53 -8.97 21.77 -44.43
CA THR A 53 -10.16 21.91 -43.58
C THR A 53 -10.58 20.55 -42.98
N ARG A 54 -10.43 19.46 -43.74
CA ARG A 54 -10.76 18.11 -43.28
C ARG A 54 -9.83 17.58 -42.18
N GLU A 55 -8.63 18.14 -42.04
CA GLU A 55 -7.67 17.74 -40.99
C GLU A 55 -7.98 18.36 -39.62
N LEU A 56 -8.77 19.45 -39.58
CA LEU A 56 -8.98 20.24 -38.36
C LEU A 56 -9.58 19.45 -37.19
N PRO A 57 -10.64 18.63 -37.36
CA PRO A 57 -11.19 17.88 -36.22
C PRO A 57 -10.18 16.89 -35.63
N ARG A 58 -9.30 16.33 -36.48
CA ARG A 58 -8.23 15.43 -36.02
C ARG A 58 -7.20 16.20 -35.22
N ILE A 59 -6.77 17.37 -35.69
CA ILE A 59 -5.77 18.19 -35.00
C ILE A 59 -6.30 18.67 -33.65
N ALA A 60 -7.56 19.11 -33.58
CA ALA A 60 -8.21 19.45 -32.31
C ALA A 60 -8.29 18.24 -31.37
N GLY A 61 -8.60 17.05 -31.90
CA GLY A 61 -8.62 15.80 -31.14
C GLY A 61 -7.27 15.40 -30.54
N LEU A 62 -6.16 15.90 -31.09
CA LEU A 62 -4.82 15.74 -30.52
C LEU A 62 -4.50 16.75 -29.40
N GLY A 63 -5.47 17.58 -29.00
CA GLY A 63 -5.33 18.57 -27.93
C GLY A 63 -4.44 19.76 -28.30
N PHE A 64 -4.19 20.00 -29.58
CA PHE A 64 -3.58 21.24 -30.05
C PHE A 64 -4.63 22.36 -30.07
N ASP A 65 -4.19 23.58 -29.80
CA ASP A 65 -5.04 24.79 -29.84
C ASP A 65 -4.63 25.75 -30.97
N TRP A 66 -3.56 25.41 -31.70
CA TRP A 66 -3.13 26.11 -32.91
C TRP A 66 -2.84 25.16 -34.07
N VAL A 67 -3.28 25.55 -35.26
CA VAL A 67 -2.83 24.97 -36.54
C VAL A 67 -1.93 25.98 -37.22
N TYR A 68 -0.72 25.55 -37.56
CA TYR A 68 0.27 26.35 -38.25
C TYR A 68 0.42 25.90 -39.71
N LEU A 69 0.28 26.84 -40.65
CA LEU A 69 0.48 26.67 -42.08
C LEU A 69 1.78 27.33 -42.54
N ASN A 70 2.65 26.57 -43.19
CA ASN A 70 3.73 27.11 -44.02
C ASN A 70 3.16 28.03 -45.13
N PRO A 71 3.98 28.83 -45.83
CA PRO A 71 3.48 29.76 -46.84
C PRO A 71 2.64 29.05 -47.90
N PHE A 72 1.52 29.67 -48.29
CA PHE A 72 0.55 29.10 -49.23
C PHE A 72 0.29 29.97 -50.47
N HIS A 73 1.11 31.00 -50.64
CA HIS A 73 1.01 31.99 -51.69
C HIS A 73 1.69 31.53 -52.98
N GLN A 74 1.30 32.13 -54.11
CA GLN A 74 1.83 31.77 -55.43
C GLN A 74 3.36 31.85 -55.45
N THR A 75 3.98 30.72 -55.79
CA THR A 75 5.43 30.56 -55.81
C THR A 75 6.06 30.99 -57.14
N GLY A 76 7.33 31.38 -57.09
CA GLY A 76 8.16 31.74 -58.25
C GLY A 76 8.65 30.53 -59.04
N GLY A 77 9.60 30.74 -59.95
CA GLY A 77 10.08 29.71 -60.89
C GLY A 77 10.72 28.49 -60.23
N SER A 78 11.26 28.63 -59.01
CA SER A 78 11.76 27.48 -58.23
C SER A 78 10.66 26.61 -57.62
N ARG A 79 9.43 27.14 -57.58
CA ARG A 79 8.24 26.52 -56.98
C ARG A 79 8.34 26.26 -55.47
N SER A 80 9.35 26.84 -54.81
CA SER A 80 9.53 26.75 -53.35
C SER A 80 8.46 27.57 -52.64
N LEU A 81 7.82 27.01 -51.61
CA LEU A 81 6.85 27.74 -50.79
C LEU A 81 7.42 29.03 -50.18
N TYR A 82 8.72 29.06 -49.87
CA TYR A 82 9.40 30.22 -49.33
C TYR A 82 9.87 31.20 -50.43
N ALA A 83 9.89 30.79 -51.70
CA ALA A 83 10.06 31.67 -52.85
C ALA A 83 8.70 32.26 -53.28
N VAL A 84 8.13 33.13 -52.43
CA VAL A 84 6.82 33.75 -52.68
C VAL A 84 6.93 34.78 -53.81
N ALA A 85 6.23 34.54 -54.92
CA ALA A 85 6.21 35.42 -56.08
C ALA A 85 5.05 36.42 -56.07
N ASP A 86 3.90 36.03 -55.52
CA ASP A 86 2.74 36.90 -55.35
C ASP A 86 1.99 36.57 -54.05
N ILE A 87 2.03 37.50 -53.09
CA ILE A 87 1.34 37.41 -51.79
C ILE A 87 -0.17 37.59 -51.91
N ASP A 88 -0.67 38.06 -53.05
CA ASP A 88 -2.10 38.29 -53.25
C ASP A 88 -2.86 37.07 -53.75
N SER A 89 -2.16 36.09 -54.29
CA SER A 89 -2.74 34.91 -54.92
C SER A 89 -2.36 33.63 -54.15
N LEU A 90 -3.28 32.67 -54.06
CA LEU A 90 -2.97 31.31 -53.62
C LEU A 90 -2.12 30.60 -54.68
N ASP A 91 -1.19 29.76 -54.23
CA ASP A 91 -0.47 28.85 -55.12
C ASP A 91 -1.47 27.91 -55.81
N GLU A 92 -1.36 27.79 -57.13
CA GLU A 92 -2.25 26.97 -57.95
C GLU A 92 -2.35 25.50 -57.46
N ARG A 93 -1.31 24.97 -56.82
CA ARG A 93 -1.30 23.61 -56.27
C ARG A 93 -2.25 23.44 -55.08
N LEU A 94 -2.52 24.53 -54.38
CA LEU A 94 -3.27 24.57 -53.13
C LEU A 94 -4.72 25.05 -53.32
N ARG A 95 -5.01 25.70 -54.45
CA ARG A 95 -6.33 26.27 -54.76
C ARG A 95 -7.39 25.20 -55.04
N ASP A 96 -8.57 25.34 -54.42
CA ASP A 96 -9.75 24.58 -54.82
C ASP A 96 -10.27 25.04 -56.18
N LEU A 97 -10.54 24.10 -57.09
CA LEU A 97 -10.92 24.39 -58.49
C LEU A 97 -12.43 24.58 -58.70
N ASP A 98 -13.16 24.98 -57.65
CA ASP A 98 -14.62 25.14 -57.68
C ASP A 98 -15.09 26.55 -58.08
N GLY A 99 -14.15 27.45 -58.38
CA GLY A 99 -14.41 28.85 -58.76
C GLY A 99 -14.52 29.82 -57.59
N THR A 100 -14.37 29.35 -56.34
CA THR A 100 -14.35 30.23 -55.16
C THR A 100 -13.10 31.13 -55.16
N PRO A 101 -13.23 32.45 -54.93
CA PRO A 101 -12.07 33.34 -54.83
C PRO A 101 -11.11 32.95 -53.70
N ASP A 102 -9.81 33.12 -53.95
CA ASP A 102 -8.70 32.74 -53.06
C ASP A 102 -8.89 33.15 -51.58
N ASP A 103 -9.17 34.43 -51.32
CA ASP A 103 -9.39 34.93 -49.95
C ASP A 103 -10.57 34.28 -49.24
N GLU A 104 -11.62 33.95 -50.00
CA GLU A 104 -12.79 33.29 -49.44
C GLU A 104 -12.49 31.83 -49.09
N GLN A 105 -11.58 31.17 -49.81
CA GLN A 105 -11.12 29.82 -49.43
C GLN A 105 -10.39 29.86 -48.08
N ILE A 106 -9.45 30.79 -47.89
CA ILE A 106 -8.70 30.93 -46.63
C ILE A 106 -9.61 31.37 -45.48
N ARG A 107 -10.57 32.27 -45.74
CA ARG A 107 -11.55 32.70 -44.73
C ARG A 107 -12.39 31.54 -44.22
N ARG A 108 -12.85 30.67 -45.13
CA ARG A 108 -13.61 29.47 -44.76
C ARG A 108 -12.77 28.50 -43.94
N PHE A 109 -11.50 28.31 -44.30
CA PHE A 109 -10.59 27.47 -43.52
C PHE A 109 -10.39 28.02 -42.09
N CYS A 110 -10.12 29.32 -41.95
CA CYS A 110 -9.94 29.93 -40.63
C CYS A 110 -11.20 29.87 -39.77
N ALA A 111 -12.37 30.10 -40.36
CA ALA A 111 -13.65 29.96 -39.67
C ALA A 111 -13.92 28.51 -39.23
N ALA A 112 -13.58 27.53 -40.06
CA ALA A 112 -13.69 26.12 -39.71
C ALA A 112 -12.74 25.73 -38.57
N ALA A 113 -11.50 26.24 -38.59
CA ALA A 113 -10.56 26.01 -37.50
C ALA A 113 -11.10 26.57 -36.18
N ALA A 114 -11.61 27.80 -36.21
CA ALA A 114 -12.20 28.43 -35.03
C ALA A 114 -13.42 27.65 -34.50
N ALA A 115 -14.23 27.05 -35.37
CA ALA A 115 -15.36 26.21 -34.96
C ALA A 115 -14.93 24.95 -34.19
N GLU A 116 -13.75 24.42 -34.51
CA GLU A 116 -13.11 23.31 -33.78
C GLU A 116 -12.29 23.79 -32.57
N GLY A 117 -12.34 25.08 -32.22
CA GLY A 117 -11.57 25.66 -31.12
C GLY A 117 -10.08 25.89 -31.46
N LEU A 118 -9.69 25.75 -32.71
CA LEU A 118 -8.32 25.95 -33.19
C LEU A 118 -8.12 27.39 -33.68
N ARG A 119 -6.94 27.94 -33.40
CA ARG A 119 -6.49 29.21 -33.98
C ARG A 119 -5.52 28.94 -35.12
N VAL A 120 -5.66 29.69 -36.21
CA VAL A 120 -4.77 29.55 -37.37
C VAL A 120 -3.58 30.49 -37.24
N MET A 121 -2.39 29.91 -37.37
CA MET A 121 -1.12 30.60 -37.53
C MET A 121 -0.58 30.33 -38.92
N THR A 122 0.09 31.31 -39.53
CA THR A 122 0.83 31.08 -40.78
C THR A 122 2.22 31.71 -40.74
N ASP A 123 3.07 31.29 -41.67
CA ASP A 123 4.39 31.85 -41.81
C ASP A 123 4.33 33.25 -42.43
N LEU A 124 5.08 34.16 -41.81
CA LEU A 124 5.29 35.50 -42.30
C LEU A 124 6.72 35.62 -42.81
N VAL A 125 6.88 35.40 -44.12
CA VAL A 125 8.15 35.51 -44.84
C VAL A 125 8.31 36.94 -45.33
N VAL A 126 9.11 37.72 -44.61
CA VAL A 126 9.31 39.16 -44.90
C VAL A 126 10.78 39.51 -45.03
N ASN A 127 11.69 38.56 -44.87
CA ASN A 127 13.13 38.73 -45.11
C ASN A 127 13.50 38.66 -46.61
N HIS A 128 12.73 37.97 -47.45
CA HIS A 128 13.01 37.80 -48.87
C HIS A 128 11.73 37.59 -49.71
N ALA A 129 11.85 37.60 -51.05
CA ALA A 129 10.80 37.19 -52.00
C ALA A 129 11.40 36.43 -53.20
N ALA A 130 10.58 35.82 -54.05
CA ALA A 130 11.07 35.17 -55.27
C ALA A 130 11.75 36.17 -56.22
N ASN A 131 12.92 35.82 -56.78
CA ASN A 131 13.68 36.71 -57.65
C ASN A 131 13.03 36.97 -59.02
N ASP A 132 12.10 36.12 -59.45
CA ASP A 132 11.28 36.24 -60.66
C ASP A 132 9.81 36.59 -60.37
N GLY A 133 9.52 36.98 -59.11
CA GLY A 133 8.19 37.32 -58.64
C GLY A 133 7.71 38.72 -59.03
N ARG A 134 6.41 38.96 -58.82
CA ARG A 134 5.75 40.23 -59.17
C ARG A 134 6.45 41.42 -58.51
N LEU A 135 6.75 41.33 -57.22
CA LEU A 135 7.41 42.40 -56.47
C LEU A 135 8.83 42.69 -57.00
N ALA A 136 9.61 41.65 -57.33
CA ALA A 136 10.95 41.80 -57.90
C ALA A 136 10.94 42.44 -59.30
N SER A 137 9.91 42.15 -60.11
CA SER A 137 9.75 42.72 -61.45
C SER A 137 9.18 44.15 -61.46
N GLU A 138 8.16 44.44 -60.65
CA GLU A 138 7.46 45.74 -60.63
C GLU A 138 8.18 46.76 -59.74
N ARG A 139 8.83 46.30 -58.67
CA ARG A 139 9.51 47.14 -57.66
C ARG A 139 10.94 46.65 -57.35
N PRO A 140 11.82 46.56 -58.37
CA PRO A 140 13.22 46.15 -58.16
C PRO A 140 14.03 47.16 -57.32
N ASP A 141 13.48 48.34 -57.03
CA ASP A 141 14.05 49.33 -56.11
C ASP A 141 13.98 48.89 -54.63
N LEU A 142 13.14 47.92 -54.29
CA LEU A 142 12.96 47.43 -52.91
C LEU A 142 13.90 46.28 -52.52
N PHE A 143 14.80 45.87 -53.43
CA PHE A 143 15.71 44.75 -53.23
C PHE A 143 17.16 45.21 -53.17
N VAL A 144 17.97 44.51 -52.36
CA VAL A 144 19.42 44.66 -52.35
C VAL A 144 19.96 44.29 -53.73
N LYS A 145 20.93 45.03 -54.27
CA LYS A 145 21.49 44.79 -55.62
C LYS A 145 22.93 44.27 -55.57
N ASP A 146 23.23 43.30 -56.43
CA ASP A 146 24.57 42.78 -56.67
C ASP A 146 25.44 43.78 -57.47
N GLU A 147 26.73 43.47 -57.63
CA GLU A 147 27.68 44.33 -58.36
C GLU A 147 27.32 44.51 -59.84
N ALA A 148 26.48 43.65 -60.41
CA ALA A 148 25.94 43.75 -61.76
C ALA A 148 24.59 44.52 -61.82
N GLY A 149 24.08 45.01 -60.69
CA GLY A 149 22.86 45.79 -60.56
C GLY A 149 21.57 44.95 -60.55
N ARG A 150 21.67 43.62 -60.43
CA ARG A 150 20.53 42.69 -60.32
C ARG A 150 20.21 42.42 -58.85
N PRO A 151 18.99 41.95 -58.50
CA PRO A 151 18.69 41.59 -57.13
C PRO A 151 19.69 40.58 -56.56
N ALA A 152 20.21 40.87 -55.36
CA ALA A 152 21.12 40.01 -54.63
C ALA A 152 20.35 38.90 -53.93
N SER A 153 20.98 37.73 -53.82
CA SER A 153 20.39 36.57 -53.15
C SER A 153 20.75 36.53 -51.67
N PRO A 154 19.78 36.25 -50.77
CA PRO A 154 20.04 36.08 -49.35
C PRO A 154 20.86 34.82 -49.09
N TYR A 155 21.59 34.81 -47.98
CA TYR A 155 22.40 33.66 -47.59
C TYR A 155 22.41 33.40 -46.08
N ALA A 156 22.56 32.12 -45.72
CA ALA A 156 22.84 31.66 -44.38
C ALA A 156 24.33 31.33 -44.22
N VAL A 157 24.85 31.54 -43.01
CA VAL A 157 26.23 31.18 -42.63
C VAL A 157 26.14 30.08 -41.58
N ASP A 158 26.96 29.04 -41.72
CA ASP A 158 27.03 27.96 -40.73
C ASP A 158 27.54 28.53 -39.38
N PRO A 159 26.80 28.33 -38.28
CA PRO A 159 27.15 28.90 -36.99
C PRO A 159 28.38 28.27 -36.33
N ASP A 160 28.76 27.05 -36.72
CA ASP A 160 29.97 26.37 -36.26
C ASP A 160 31.16 26.57 -37.22
N ASP A 161 30.91 26.93 -38.48
CA ASP A 161 31.93 27.23 -39.49
C ASP A 161 31.56 28.43 -40.38
N PRO A 162 32.00 29.67 -40.04
CA PRO A 162 31.64 30.89 -40.75
C PRO A 162 32.07 30.96 -42.23
N SER A 163 32.90 30.01 -42.68
CA SER A 163 33.33 29.88 -44.07
C SER A 163 32.30 29.20 -44.97
N LYS A 164 31.37 28.42 -44.39
CA LYS A 164 30.30 27.76 -45.16
C LYS A 164 29.12 28.71 -45.30
N ARG A 165 28.81 29.06 -46.56
CA ARG A 165 27.69 29.93 -46.91
C ARG A 165 26.73 29.22 -47.84
N THR A 166 25.47 29.11 -47.42
CA THR A 166 24.38 28.63 -48.25
C THR A 166 23.68 29.83 -48.87
N VAL A 167 23.91 30.06 -50.16
CA VAL A 167 23.26 31.14 -50.92
C VAL A 167 22.00 30.61 -51.58
N TRP A 168 20.88 31.29 -51.37
CA TRP A 168 19.59 30.92 -51.95
C TRP A 168 19.35 31.67 -53.25
N GLY A 169 19.89 31.12 -54.35
CA GLY A 169 19.98 31.80 -55.66
C GLY A 169 18.65 32.11 -56.35
N ASP A 170 17.54 31.50 -55.93
CA ASP A 170 16.18 31.73 -56.42
C ASP A 170 15.43 32.84 -55.65
N LEU A 171 16.00 33.31 -54.54
CA LEU A 171 15.43 34.34 -53.69
C LEU A 171 16.12 35.68 -53.96
N ALA A 172 15.39 36.77 -53.79
CA ALA A 172 15.87 38.14 -53.79
C ALA A 172 15.74 38.74 -52.39
N GLU A 173 16.83 39.29 -51.87
CA GLU A 173 16.91 39.86 -50.52
C GLU A 173 16.26 41.25 -50.48
N LEU A 174 15.35 41.43 -49.53
CA LEU A 174 14.62 42.69 -49.35
C LEU A 174 15.50 43.72 -48.64
N ASP A 175 15.53 44.95 -49.15
CA ASP A 175 16.37 45.99 -48.58
C ASP A 175 15.71 46.68 -47.37
N TYR A 176 16.09 46.22 -46.18
CA TYR A 176 15.75 46.89 -44.93
C TYR A 176 16.83 47.87 -44.44
N HIS A 177 17.91 48.03 -45.20
CA HIS A 177 19.00 48.93 -44.84
C HIS A 177 18.72 50.36 -45.33
N SER A 178 18.13 50.52 -46.52
CA SER A 178 17.73 51.84 -47.00
C SER A 178 16.37 52.25 -46.43
N GLU A 179 16.30 53.45 -45.86
CA GLU A 179 15.09 53.91 -45.17
C GLU A 179 13.84 54.01 -46.08
N PRO A 180 13.94 54.46 -47.36
CA PRO A 180 12.80 54.47 -48.26
C PRO A 180 12.27 53.05 -48.53
N ALA A 181 13.16 52.08 -48.77
CA ALA A 181 12.75 50.70 -49.02
C ALA A 181 12.17 50.07 -47.75
N ARG A 182 12.84 50.22 -46.60
CA ARG A 182 12.34 49.72 -45.30
C ARG A 182 10.95 50.26 -44.95
N SER A 183 10.72 51.55 -45.13
CA SER A 183 9.42 52.17 -44.81
C SER A 183 8.31 51.63 -45.70
N GLU A 184 8.57 51.50 -47.00
CA GLU A 184 7.59 50.98 -47.94
C GLU A 184 7.34 49.49 -47.75
N LEU A 185 8.40 48.70 -47.50
CA LEU A 185 8.29 47.29 -47.14
C LEU A 185 7.48 47.10 -45.85
N THR A 186 7.76 47.86 -44.80
CA THR A 186 6.98 47.80 -43.54
C THR A 186 5.50 48.08 -43.79
N ARG A 187 5.18 49.05 -44.66
CA ARG A 187 3.80 49.37 -45.03
C ARG A 187 3.13 48.25 -45.82
N ILE A 188 3.85 47.64 -46.78
CA ILE A 188 3.37 46.48 -47.55
C ILE A 188 3.07 45.31 -46.60
N TRP A 189 4.00 45.00 -45.70
CA TRP A 189 3.84 43.88 -44.77
C TRP A 189 2.77 44.13 -43.71
N ASP A 190 2.60 45.36 -43.22
CA ASP A 190 1.48 45.66 -42.32
C ASP A 190 0.13 45.47 -43.02
N GLY A 191 0.03 45.89 -44.29
CA GLY A 191 -1.15 45.66 -45.11
C GLY A 191 -1.42 44.17 -45.36
N TYR A 192 -0.37 43.40 -45.64
CA TYR A 192 -0.45 41.95 -45.83
C TYR A 192 -0.89 41.23 -44.54
N VAL A 193 -0.28 41.58 -43.40
CA VAL A 193 -0.69 41.07 -42.07
C VAL A 193 -2.13 41.45 -41.78
N ALA A 194 -2.54 42.70 -42.04
CA ALA A 194 -3.91 43.15 -41.85
C ALA A 194 -4.91 42.37 -42.72
N ARG A 195 -4.54 42.07 -43.97
CA ARG A 195 -5.37 41.24 -44.86
C ARG A 195 -5.52 39.83 -44.29
N LEU A 196 -4.43 39.17 -43.91
CA LEU A 196 -4.49 37.82 -43.32
C LEU A 196 -5.30 37.78 -42.01
N GLN A 197 -5.15 38.79 -41.14
CA GLN A 197 -6.01 38.94 -39.96
C GLN A 197 -7.48 39.08 -40.34
N GLY A 198 -7.78 39.86 -41.39
CA GLY A 198 -9.13 40.00 -41.93
C GLY A 198 -9.70 38.72 -42.55
N LEU A 199 -8.86 37.75 -42.92
CA LEU A 199 -9.27 36.41 -43.32
C LEU A 199 -9.50 35.48 -42.11
N GLY A 200 -9.05 35.85 -40.91
CA GLY A 200 -9.18 35.06 -39.69
C GLY A 200 -7.89 34.40 -39.20
N VAL A 201 -6.73 34.75 -39.78
CA VAL A 201 -5.43 34.33 -39.27
C VAL A 201 -5.17 35.03 -37.93
N ALA A 202 -4.96 34.24 -36.88
CA ALA A 202 -4.85 34.71 -35.49
C ALA A 202 -3.40 34.81 -35.00
N GLY A 203 -2.41 34.41 -35.80
CA GLY A 203 -1.01 34.52 -35.41
C GLY A 203 -0.03 34.24 -36.53
N PHE A 204 1.23 34.55 -36.27
CA PHE A 204 2.31 34.44 -37.23
C PHE A 204 3.55 33.78 -36.62
N ARG A 205 4.08 32.76 -37.30
CA ARG A 205 5.48 32.35 -37.14
C ARG A 205 6.30 33.22 -38.08
N CYS A 206 7.28 33.93 -37.55
CA CYS A 206 8.07 34.88 -38.33
C CYS A 206 9.37 34.20 -38.75
N ASP A 207 9.48 33.90 -40.05
CA ASP A 207 10.61 33.20 -40.67
C ASP A 207 11.90 34.00 -40.52
N ALA A 208 12.97 33.31 -40.10
CA ALA A 208 14.30 33.90 -39.89
C ALA A 208 14.24 35.30 -39.27
N ALA A 209 13.44 35.49 -38.21
CA ALA A 209 13.04 36.80 -37.72
C ALA A 209 14.23 37.69 -37.35
N TYR A 210 15.35 37.09 -36.93
CA TYR A 210 16.60 37.77 -36.63
C TYR A 210 17.26 38.47 -37.84
N LYS A 211 16.88 38.13 -39.07
CA LYS A 211 17.33 38.79 -40.31
C LYS A 211 16.60 40.10 -40.61
N VAL A 212 15.49 40.36 -39.93
CA VAL A 212 14.70 41.58 -40.10
C VAL A 212 14.88 42.49 -38.88
N PRO A 213 15.09 43.81 -39.07
CA PRO A 213 15.36 44.71 -37.96
C PRO A 213 14.25 44.72 -36.89
N PRO A 214 14.59 44.72 -35.59
CA PRO A 214 13.61 44.74 -34.50
C PRO A 214 12.59 45.88 -34.57
N GLU A 215 12.92 47.03 -35.15
CA GLU A 215 11.97 48.13 -35.36
C GLU A 215 10.86 47.82 -36.36
N VAL A 216 11.16 47.04 -37.40
CA VAL A 216 10.16 46.58 -38.37
C VAL A 216 9.20 45.63 -37.64
N TRP A 217 9.74 44.68 -36.87
CA TRP A 217 8.92 43.78 -36.06
C TRP A 217 8.07 44.51 -35.04
N ARG A 218 8.62 45.50 -34.32
CA ARG A 218 7.83 46.33 -33.40
C ARG A 218 6.65 46.98 -34.10
N ALA A 219 6.87 47.57 -35.28
CA ALA A 219 5.81 48.20 -36.04
C ALA A 219 4.74 47.19 -36.49
N LEU A 220 5.14 46.06 -37.06
CA LEU A 220 4.22 45.02 -37.53
C LEU A 220 3.42 44.38 -36.38
N ILE A 221 4.09 44.04 -35.28
CA ILE A 221 3.46 43.45 -34.09
C ILE A 221 2.49 44.46 -33.46
N GLN A 222 2.88 45.72 -33.33
CA GLN A 222 1.99 46.76 -32.79
C GLN A 222 0.79 47.02 -33.70
N GLY A 223 1.00 47.08 -35.02
CA GLY A 223 -0.08 47.24 -35.99
C GLY A 223 -1.08 46.09 -35.89
N ALA A 224 -0.56 44.86 -35.92
CA ALA A 224 -1.37 43.65 -35.82
C ALA A 224 -2.10 43.53 -34.49
N LYS A 225 -1.43 43.79 -33.36
CA LYS A 225 -2.04 43.76 -32.02
C LYS A 225 -2.97 44.94 -31.75
N GLY A 226 -2.78 46.06 -32.45
CA GLY A 226 -3.71 47.17 -32.43
C GLY A 226 -5.04 46.82 -33.11
N ARG A 227 -5.00 45.97 -34.15
CA ARG A 227 -6.19 45.44 -34.82
C ARG A 227 -6.82 44.29 -34.04
N ASP A 228 -6.00 43.35 -33.60
CA ASP A 228 -6.42 42.24 -32.74
C ASP A 228 -5.36 41.98 -31.66
N HIS A 229 -5.63 42.42 -30.44
CA HIS A 229 -4.71 42.28 -29.32
C HIS A 229 -4.43 40.80 -28.96
N ALA A 230 -5.28 39.87 -29.37
CA ALA A 230 -5.06 38.45 -29.17
C ALA A 230 -4.03 37.85 -30.17
N CYS A 231 -3.72 38.57 -31.26
CA CYS A 231 -2.82 38.10 -32.31
C CYS A 231 -1.44 37.72 -31.76
N LEU A 232 -1.00 36.49 -32.04
CA LEU A 232 0.25 35.92 -31.50
C LEU A 232 1.39 36.02 -32.52
N PHE A 233 2.54 36.54 -32.11
CA PHE A 233 3.76 36.54 -32.91
C PHE A 233 4.84 35.67 -32.27
N ALA A 234 5.29 34.64 -32.98
CA ALA A 234 6.36 33.76 -32.57
C ALA A 234 7.59 33.95 -33.47
N ALA A 235 8.72 34.38 -32.90
CA ALA A 235 9.95 34.60 -33.65
C ALA A 235 10.71 33.28 -33.84
N GLU A 236 11.05 32.98 -35.09
CA GLU A 236 12.09 32.00 -35.35
C GLU A 236 13.47 32.62 -35.12
N THR A 237 14.14 32.17 -34.06
CA THR A 237 15.50 32.58 -33.70
C THR A 237 16.50 31.43 -33.83
N LEU A 238 16.21 30.46 -34.69
CA LEU A 238 17.05 29.29 -34.91
C LEU A 238 18.31 29.68 -35.67
N GLY A 239 19.46 29.14 -35.26
CA GLY A 239 20.76 29.41 -35.90
C GLY A 239 21.34 30.81 -35.70
N CYS A 240 20.73 31.67 -34.87
CA CYS A 240 21.25 33.01 -34.57
C CYS A 240 22.05 33.07 -33.27
N THR A 241 22.86 34.12 -33.11
CA THR A 241 23.63 34.37 -31.88
C THR A 241 22.72 34.79 -30.73
N PHE A 242 23.17 34.60 -29.49
CA PHE A 242 22.39 35.03 -28.30
C PHE A 242 22.05 36.54 -28.32
N ALA A 243 22.94 37.37 -28.86
CA ALA A 243 22.71 38.80 -29.00
C ALA A 243 21.55 39.10 -29.98
N GLU A 244 21.51 38.40 -31.11
CA GLU A 244 20.44 38.51 -32.10
C GLU A 244 19.11 37.98 -31.55
N ALA A 245 19.12 36.83 -30.87
CA ALA A 245 17.92 36.29 -30.21
C ALA A 245 17.35 37.26 -29.17
N ARG A 246 18.21 37.86 -28.33
CA ARG A 246 17.82 38.86 -27.34
C ARG A 246 17.26 40.14 -27.99
N ALA A 247 17.90 40.63 -29.06
CA ALA A 247 17.44 41.81 -29.78
C ALA A 247 16.08 41.57 -30.45
N THR A 248 15.91 40.37 -31.04
CA THR A 248 14.66 39.94 -31.66
C THR A 248 13.55 39.82 -30.62
N ALA A 249 13.80 39.13 -29.48
CA ALA A 249 12.83 39.01 -28.39
C ALA A 249 12.35 40.38 -27.86
N GLY A 250 13.27 41.34 -27.76
CA GLY A 250 12.96 42.71 -27.37
C GLY A 250 12.09 43.50 -28.36
N ALA A 251 11.76 42.93 -29.53
CA ALA A 251 10.84 43.54 -30.49
C ALA A 251 9.35 43.35 -30.14
N GLY A 252 9.03 42.63 -29.06
CA GLY A 252 7.65 42.45 -28.57
C GLY A 252 6.98 41.16 -29.04
N PHE A 253 7.77 40.17 -29.45
CA PHE A 253 7.29 38.82 -29.73
C PHE A 253 6.72 38.16 -28.49
N ASP A 254 5.66 37.37 -28.67
CA ASP A 254 5.02 36.62 -27.60
C ASP A 254 5.83 35.37 -27.23
N TYR A 255 6.47 34.75 -28.24
CA TYR A 255 7.25 33.54 -28.08
C TYR A 255 8.51 33.53 -28.94
N LEU A 256 9.52 32.80 -28.48
CA LEU A 256 10.71 32.45 -29.25
C LEU A 256 10.78 30.95 -29.50
N PHE A 257 11.13 30.54 -30.71
CA PHE A 257 11.50 29.15 -30.95
C PHE A 257 12.91 28.88 -30.44
N ASN A 258 13.05 27.88 -29.56
CA ASN A 258 14.31 27.54 -28.94
C ASN A 258 15.00 26.32 -29.59
N SER A 259 16.25 26.09 -29.20
CA SER A 259 17.11 25.07 -29.80
C SER A 259 16.97 23.68 -29.15
N PHE A 260 15.87 23.39 -28.44
CA PHE A 260 15.69 22.11 -27.74
C PHE A 260 15.90 20.90 -28.66
N ALA A 261 15.44 20.97 -29.92
CA ALA A 261 15.54 19.87 -30.88
C ALA A 261 16.98 19.35 -31.10
N TRP A 262 18.01 20.18 -30.89
CA TRP A 262 19.42 19.81 -31.02
C TRP A 262 20.09 19.45 -29.68
N TRP A 263 19.37 19.52 -28.56
CA TRP A 263 19.95 19.20 -27.26
C TRP A 263 20.11 17.70 -27.05
N ASP A 264 21.32 17.28 -26.68
CA ASP A 264 21.72 15.89 -26.40
C ASP A 264 21.27 15.36 -25.03
N LEU A 265 20.54 16.18 -24.26
CA LEU A 265 20.07 15.90 -22.91
C LEU A 265 21.17 15.78 -21.84
N ARG A 266 22.44 16.02 -22.21
CA ARG A 266 23.60 15.92 -21.32
C ARG A 266 24.28 17.26 -21.11
N ALA A 267 24.57 17.98 -22.18
CA ALA A 267 25.29 19.25 -22.14
C ALA A 267 24.50 20.34 -21.39
N GLY A 268 25.20 21.23 -20.67
CA GLY A 268 24.54 22.27 -19.87
C GLY A 268 23.93 23.43 -20.67
N TRP A 269 24.32 23.60 -21.94
CA TRP A 269 24.02 24.79 -22.73
C TRP A 269 22.53 25.06 -22.92
N ALA A 270 21.68 24.02 -23.00
CA ALA A 270 20.24 24.21 -23.23
C ALA A 270 19.53 24.81 -22.00
N ILE A 271 19.90 24.36 -20.79
CA ILE A 271 19.37 24.93 -19.54
C ILE A 271 19.92 26.34 -19.33
N GLU A 272 21.18 26.60 -19.70
CA GLU A 272 21.75 27.94 -19.66
C GLU A 272 21.04 28.89 -20.63
N GLN A 273 20.82 28.47 -21.88
CA GLN A 273 20.09 29.25 -22.88
C GLN A 273 18.67 29.56 -22.40
N TYR A 274 17.96 28.54 -21.87
CA TYR A 274 16.62 28.69 -21.29
C TYR A 274 16.61 29.73 -20.16
N GLU A 275 17.44 29.57 -19.13
CA GLU A 275 17.46 30.48 -17.98
C GLU A 275 17.81 31.92 -18.38
N ARG A 276 18.65 32.10 -19.40
CA ARG A 276 19.03 33.43 -19.89
C ARG A 276 17.96 34.11 -20.74
N LEU A 277 17.11 33.35 -21.45
CA LEU A 277 16.08 33.91 -22.34
C LEU A 277 14.69 33.99 -21.70
N ARG A 278 14.36 33.10 -20.75
CA ARG A 278 13.00 32.97 -20.19
C ARG A 278 12.45 34.24 -19.53
N THR A 279 13.33 35.14 -19.10
CA THR A 279 12.96 36.44 -18.50
C THR A 279 12.60 37.50 -19.55
N LEU A 280 12.91 37.26 -20.83
CA LEU A 280 12.66 38.18 -21.93
C LEU A 280 11.37 37.84 -22.68
N ALA A 281 11.23 36.59 -23.11
CA ALA A 281 10.03 36.08 -23.73
C ALA A 281 9.93 34.56 -23.49
N PRO A 282 8.72 34.02 -23.31
CA PRO A 282 8.51 32.58 -23.26
C PRO A 282 9.01 31.84 -24.50
N SER A 283 9.32 30.55 -24.34
CA SER A 283 9.84 29.75 -25.45
C SER A 283 8.84 28.70 -25.94
N ILE A 284 8.99 28.32 -27.21
CA ILE A 284 8.35 27.16 -27.83
C ILE A 284 9.44 26.15 -28.17
N ALA A 285 9.33 24.94 -27.62
CA ALA A 285 10.19 23.81 -27.95
C ALA A 285 9.50 22.88 -28.96
N PHE A 286 10.28 22.10 -29.68
CA PHE A 286 9.77 21.11 -30.63
C PHE A 286 10.68 19.89 -30.68
N PRO A 287 10.13 18.68 -30.90
CA PRO A 287 10.95 17.48 -31.05
C PRO A 287 11.71 17.50 -32.38
N GLU A 288 11.05 17.98 -33.45
CA GLU A 288 11.58 18.27 -34.78
C GLU A 288 10.70 19.33 -35.47
N ASN A 289 11.18 19.93 -36.57
CA ASN A 289 10.41 20.85 -37.41
C ASN A 289 10.37 20.39 -38.88
N HIS A 290 9.75 21.17 -39.76
CA HIS A 290 9.60 20.81 -41.17
C HIS A 290 10.89 20.95 -42.00
N ASP A 291 11.85 21.77 -41.55
CA ASP A 291 13.09 22.09 -42.28
C ASP A 291 14.30 21.28 -41.78
N MET A 292 14.04 20.13 -41.14
CA MET A 292 15.06 19.22 -40.67
C MET A 292 14.76 17.78 -41.08
N ALA A 293 15.80 16.94 -41.04
CA ALA A 293 15.62 15.51 -41.21
C ALA A 293 14.68 14.97 -40.12
N ARG A 294 13.73 14.10 -40.53
CA ARG A 294 12.82 13.45 -39.59
C ARG A 294 13.61 12.62 -38.58
N LEU A 295 13.25 12.67 -37.31
CA LEU A 295 13.86 11.85 -36.26
C LEU A 295 13.68 10.35 -36.51
N ALA A 296 12.63 9.98 -37.24
CA ALA A 296 12.41 8.62 -37.70
C ALA A 296 13.35 8.19 -38.85
N ALA A 297 13.87 9.14 -39.63
CA ALA A 297 14.79 8.85 -40.72
C ALA A 297 16.11 8.28 -40.18
N GLY A 298 16.41 7.03 -40.53
CA GLY A 298 17.65 6.35 -40.12
C GLY A 298 17.65 5.81 -38.68
N ALA A 299 16.50 5.79 -38.00
CA ALA A 299 16.38 5.17 -36.68
C ALA A 299 16.48 3.63 -36.78
N ALA A 300 17.36 3.03 -35.97
CA ALA A 300 17.51 1.58 -35.87
C ALA A 300 16.58 1.00 -34.78
N GLY A 301 16.07 -0.21 -34.99
CA GLY A 301 15.11 -0.86 -34.09
C GLY A 301 13.67 -0.53 -34.48
N GLY A 302 12.88 -1.56 -34.78
CA GLY A 302 11.56 -1.45 -35.43
C GLY A 302 10.51 -0.57 -34.74
N PRO A 303 9.26 -0.54 -35.24
CA PRO A 303 8.27 0.50 -34.92
C PRO A 303 8.04 0.80 -33.43
N ALA A 304 8.12 -0.20 -32.55
CA ALA A 304 7.97 -0.01 -31.11
C ALA A 304 9.11 0.83 -30.48
N ALA A 305 10.36 0.56 -30.85
CA ALA A 305 11.50 1.31 -30.32
C ALA A 305 11.50 2.76 -30.82
N LEU A 306 11.09 2.95 -32.09
CA LEU A 306 10.90 4.28 -32.65
C LEU A 306 9.75 5.03 -31.95
N ALA A 307 8.63 4.38 -31.66
CA ALA A 307 7.51 5.00 -30.96
C ALA A 307 7.93 5.54 -29.58
N GLU A 308 8.67 4.75 -28.79
CA GLU A 308 9.17 5.19 -27.49
C GLU A 308 10.13 6.38 -27.60
N ARG A 309 11.02 6.38 -28.60
CA ARG A 309 11.90 7.52 -28.88
C ARG A 309 11.10 8.79 -29.19
N LEU A 310 10.08 8.68 -30.03
CA LEU A 310 9.24 9.82 -30.44
C LEU A 310 8.39 10.34 -29.27
N ARG A 311 7.84 9.44 -28.44
CA ARG A 311 7.09 9.79 -27.22
C ARG A 311 7.95 10.54 -26.22
N GLY A 312 9.13 9.99 -25.88
CA GLY A 312 10.06 10.60 -24.94
C GLY A 312 10.51 11.99 -25.40
N ARG A 313 10.86 12.14 -26.68
CA ARG A 313 11.30 13.44 -27.23
C ARG A 313 10.18 14.48 -27.25
N TYR A 314 8.96 14.10 -27.59
CA TYR A 314 7.82 15.02 -27.59
C TYR A 314 7.47 15.49 -26.17
N ALA A 315 7.39 14.57 -25.21
CA ALA A 315 7.04 14.94 -23.84
C ALA A 315 8.14 15.78 -23.17
N LEU A 316 9.42 15.50 -23.42
CA LEU A 316 10.50 16.39 -22.98
C LEU A 316 10.34 17.79 -23.57
N ALA A 317 10.07 17.93 -24.88
CA ALA A 317 9.82 19.24 -25.48
C ALA A 317 8.61 19.93 -24.82
N ALA A 318 7.53 19.20 -24.59
CA ALA A 318 6.29 19.72 -24.00
C ALA A 318 6.48 20.26 -22.58
N PHE A 319 7.34 19.64 -21.76
CA PHE A 319 7.58 20.07 -20.36
C PHE A 319 8.82 20.94 -20.18
N PHE A 320 9.69 21.03 -21.18
CA PHE A 320 10.86 21.92 -21.17
C PHE A 320 10.47 23.40 -21.29
N SER A 321 9.46 23.73 -22.10
CA SER A 321 9.07 25.11 -22.42
C SER A 321 7.61 25.42 -22.10
N ALA A 322 7.22 26.69 -22.11
CA ALA A 322 5.80 27.05 -22.02
C ALA A 322 4.99 26.55 -23.24
N GLY A 323 5.48 26.74 -24.46
CA GLY A 323 4.83 26.24 -25.68
C GLY A 323 5.49 24.99 -26.28
N VAL A 324 4.75 24.27 -27.12
CA VAL A 324 5.26 23.12 -27.89
C VAL A 324 4.74 23.11 -29.33
N LEU A 325 5.59 22.72 -30.29
CA LEU A 325 5.22 22.53 -31.70
C LEU A 325 5.50 21.10 -32.17
N MET A 326 4.63 20.55 -33.03
CA MET A 326 4.82 19.25 -33.69
C MET A 326 4.43 19.31 -35.18
N PRO A 327 5.28 18.81 -36.12
CA PRO A 327 4.94 18.73 -37.54
C PRO A 327 4.12 17.50 -37.92
N ILE A 328 3.23 17.67 -38.90
CA ILE A 328 2.46 16.57 -39.50
C ILE A 328 3.37 15.42 -39.91
N GLY A 329 2.96 14.20 -39.58
CA GLY A 329 3.74 13.00 -39.87
C GLY A 329 4.61 12.55 -38.70
N TYR A 330 4.88 13.42 -37.72
CA TYR A 330 5.64 13.03 -36.53
C TYR A 330 4.92 11.92 -35.76
N GLU A 331 3.61 12.07 -35.59
CA GLU A 331 2.78 11.10 -34.87
C GLU A 331 2.73 9.73 -35.55
N TRP A 332 3.03 9.67 -36.85
CA TRP A 332 3.07 8.44 -37.62
C TRP A 332 4.48 7.95 -37.93
N GLY A 333 5.51 8.66 -37.45
CA GLY A 333 6.91 8.29 -37.67
C GLY A 333 7.34 8.41 -39.13
N TYR A 334 6.88 9.44 -39.84
CA TYR A 334 7.27 9.69 -41.23
C TYR A 334 8.80 9.79 -41.35
N THR A 335 9.36 9.09 -42.33
CA THR A 335 10.80 9.04 -42.58
C THR A 335 11.23 9.98 -43.69
N ARG A 336 10.31 10.34 -44.60
CA ARG A 336 10.58 11.29 -45.68
C ARG A 336 10.54 12.71 -45.12
N ALA A 337 11.62 13.46 -45.38
CA ALA A 337 11.69 14.88 -45.06
C ALA A 337 10.65 15.65 -45.88
N LEU A 338 10.07 16.70 -45.27
CA LEU A 338 9.20 17.62 -45.98
C LEU A 338 10.09 18.56 -46.80
N HIS A 339 9.86 18.62 -48.10
CA HIS A 339 10.60 19.47 -49.02
C HIS A 339 9.66 20.55 -49.58
N VAL A 340 10.06 21.81 -49.44
CA VAL A 340 9.25 22.99 -49.77
C VAL A 340 8.96 23.17 -51.26
N VAL A 341 9.54 22.34 -52.12
CA VAL A 341 9.29 22.30 -53.57
C VAL A 341 8.62 20.99 -54.00
N GLU A 342 9.15 19.86 -53.52
CA GLU A 342 8.93 18.54 -54.13
C GLU A 342 7.83 17.74 -53.44
N THR A 343 7.57 18.04 -52.16
CA THR A 343 6.51 17.36 -51.42
C THR A 343 5.17 17.61 -52.10
N ASN A 344 4.38 16.55 -52.24
CA ASN A 344 3.04 16.59 -52.77
C ASN A 344 2.14 15.59 -52.01
N PRO A 345 0.81 15.58 -52.24
CA PRO A 345 -0.08 14.73 -51.45
C PRO A 345 0.17 13.22 -51.55
N ALA A 346 0.81 12.75 -52.62
CA ALA A 346 1.16 11.35 -52.77
C ALA A 346 2.35 10.93 -51.89
N ASP A 347 3.07 11.89 -51.29
CA ASP A 347 4.17 11.62 -50.35
C ASP A 347 3.69 11.30 -48.94
N ARG A 348 2.37 11.34 -48.68
CA ARG A 348 1.82 10.85 -47.42
C ARG A 348 2.17 9.37 -47.25
N GLU A 349 2.99 9.07 -46.26
CA GLU A 349 3.36 7.70 -45.91
C GLU A 349 2.15 7.01 -45.26
N THR A 350 1.53 6.10 -46.01
CA THR A 350 0.50 5.21 -45.48
C THR A 350 1.13 3.87 -45.10
N GLY A 351 0.86 3.38 -43.88
CA GLY A 351 1.33 2.07 -43.43
C GLY A 351 2.71 2.06 -42.77
N THR A 352 3.13 3.17 -42.14
CA THR A 352 4.36 3.23 -41.32
C THR A 352 4.36 2.23 -40.15
N GLY A 353 3.18 1.73 -39.78
CA GLY A 353 3.00 0.79 -38.66
C GLY A 353 3.15 1.44 -37.28
N LEU A 354 3.15 2.77 -37.21
CA LEU A 354 3.34 3.55 -35.99
C LEU A 354 2.29 4.65 -35.91
N ASP A 355 1.66 4.80 -34.75
CA ASP A 355 0.79 5.94 -34.43
C ASP A 355 0.88 6.27 -32.93
N ILE A 356 1.41 7.45 -32.59
CA ILE A 356 1.51 7.96 -31.22
C ILE A 356 0.51 9.09 -30.93
N SER A 357 -0.49 9.29 -31.79
CA SER A 357 -1.51 10.34 -31.67
C SER A 357 -2.18 10.40 -30.30
N ARG A 358 -2.56 9.24 -29.76
CA ARG A 358 -3.21 9.15 -28.43
C ARG A 358 -2.31 9.68 -27.32
N PHE A 359 -1.03 9.32 -27.36
CA PHE A 359 -0.05 9.77 -26.37
C PHE A 359 0.19 11.28 -26.49
N VAL A 360 0.28 11.80 -27.71
CA VAL A 360 0.40 13.25 -27.96
C VAL A 360 -0.80 14.00 -27.35
N ALA A 361 -2.03 13.51 -27.58
CA ALA A 361 -3.24 14.09 -26.99
C ALA A 361 -3.20 14.09 -25.46
N ALA A 362 -2.75 12.98 -24.86
CA ALA A 362 -2.68 12.84 -23.42
C ALA A 362 -1.60 13.75 -22.78
N ILE A 363 -0.45 13.91 -23.43
CA ILE A 363 0.59 14.85 -23.02
C ILE A 363 0.10 16.30 -23.11
N ASN A 364 -0.59 16.66 -24.19
CA ASN A 364 -1.17 18.00 -24.36
C ASN A 364 -2.24 18.32 -23.32
N ALA A 365 -3.07 17.34 -22.95
CA ALA A 365 -4.05 17.50 -21.88
C ALA A 365 -3.36 17.69 -20.53
N LEU A 366 -2.39 16.84 -20.19
CA LEU A 366 -1.66 16.96 -18.91
C LEU A 366 -0.89 18.28 -18.81
N LYS A 367 -0.25 18.70 -19.90
CA LYS A 367 0.42 19.99 -19.95
C LYS A 367 -0.55 21.12 -19.60
N ALA A 368 -1.78 21.10 -20.12
CA ALA A 368 -2.80 22.11 -19.81
C ALA A 368 -3.17 22.15 -18.33
N GLU A 369 -3.25 20.98 -17.69
CA GLU A 369 -3.66 20.86 -16.28
C GLU A 369 -2.62 21.37 -15.29
N LEU A 370 -1.32 21.24 -15.61
CA LEU A 370 -0.24 21.50 -14.66
C LEU A 370 0.23 22.97 -14.73
N PRO A 371 0.01 23.79 -13.67
CA PRO A 371 0.35 25.21 -13.72
C PRO A 371 1.81 25.48 -14.04
N ALA A 372 2.73 24.72 -13.42
CA ALA A 372 4.17 24.88 -13.63
C ALA A 372 4.63 24.49 -15.05
N ALA A 373 3.83 23.76 -15.84
CA ALA A 373 4.16 23.41 -17.22
C ALA A 373 3.80 24.50 -18.24
N ASN A 374 2.94 25.47 -17.86
CA ASN A 374 2.42 26.51 -18.76
C ASN A 374 3.10 27.87 -18.59
N VAL A 375 3.98 28.04 -17.60
CA VAL A 375 4.68 29.30 -17.31
C VAL A 375 6.19 29.12 -17.26
N GLU A 376 6.95 30.09 -17.76
CA GLU A 376 8.42 30.06 -17.85
C GLU A 376 9.10 30.36 -16.49
N GLY A 377 8.88 29.46 -15.53
CA GLY A 377 9.51 29.47 -14.22
C GLY A 377 10.92 28.87 -14.22
N ALA A 378 11.55 28.89 -13.04
CA ALA A 378 12.92 28.40 -12.87
C ALA A 378 12.99 26.89 -13.12
N GLN A 379 14.04 26.46 -13.81
CA GLN A 379 14.25 25.05 -14.14
C GLN A 379 15.63 24.58 -13.66
N LEU A 380 15.67 23.42 -13.00
CA LEU A 380 16.89 22.83 -12.44
C LEU A 380 17.06 21.38 -12.89
N ARG A 381 18.30 20.97 -13.18
CA ARG A 381 18.65 19.56 -13.31
C ARG A 381 19.06 18.99 -11.96
N LEU A 382 18.28 18.02 -11.48
CA LEU A 382 18.52 17.32 -10.21
C LEU A 382 19.46 16.12 -10.37
N SER A 383 19.66 15.62 -11.59
CA SER A 383 20.63 14.55 -11.88
C SER A 383 22.00 15.10 -12.33
N ALA A 384 23.06 14.31 -12.17
CA ALA A 384 24.39 14.67 -12.65
C ALA A 384 24.47 14.63 -14.20
N PRO A 385 25.36 15.41 -14.86
CA PRO A 385 25.52 15.43 -16.32
C PRO A 385 25.76 14.06 -16.97
N ASP A 386 26.55 13.22 -16.31
CA ASP A 386 26.95 11.88 -16.73
C ASP A 386 26.00 10.77 -16.26
N ALA A 387 25.02 11.09 -15.42
CA ALA A 387 24.03 10.11 -14.95
C ALA A 387 23.29 9.44 -16.13
N ASP A 388 22.92 8.18 -15.93
CA ASP A 388 22.16 7.40 -16.92
C ASP A 388 20.70 7.90 -17.06
N ALA A 389 20.19 8.65 -16.08
CA ALA A 389 18.89 9.32 -16.14
C ALA A 389 18.99 10.84 -15.98
N VAL A 390 18.13 11.54 -16.72
CA VAL A 390 17.93 12.99 -16.64
C VAL A 390 16.76 13.27 -15.70
N ALA A 391 16.97 14.09 -14.67
CA ALA A 391 15.93 14.56 -13.77
C ALA A 391 15.86 16.08 -13.82
N LEU A 392 14.75 16.64 -14.32
CA LEU A 392 14.53 18.07 -14.50
C LEU A 392 13.31 18.52 -13.70
N VAL A 393 13.49 19.44 -12.77
CA VAL A 393 12.38 20.07 -12.05
C VAL A 393 12.15 21.49 -12.53
N ARG A 394 10.90 21.85 -12.73
CA ARG A 394 10.43 23.18 -13.10
C ARG A 394 9.40 23.66 -12.10
N PHE A 395 9.50 24.93 -11.71
CA PHE A 395 8.59 25.57 -10.77
C PHE A 395 7.65 26.53 -11.48
N ASP A 396 6.50 26.84 -10.87
CA ASP A 396 5.58 27.88 -11.35
C ASP A 396 6.06 29.32 -11.07
N THR A 397 7.17 29.47 -10.34
CA THR A 397 7.79 30.77 -10.02
C THR A 397 9.30 30.75 -10.29
N GLY A 398 9.96 31.90 -10.12
CA GLY A 398 11.40 32.03 -10.30
C GLY A 398 12.26 31.40 -9.19
N HIS A 399 11.68 30.85 -8.11
CA HIS A 399 12.44 30.29 -6.98
C HIS A 399 11.66 29.19 -6.21
N PRO A 400 12.31 28.10 -5.73
CA PRO A 400 11.63 26.99 -5.04
C PRO A 400 10.86 27.40 -3.77
N ALA A 401 11.41 28.29 -2.94
CA ALA A 401 10.78 28.72 -1.69
C ALA A 401 9.49 29.56 -1.86
N SER A 402 9.27 30.11 -3.06
CA SER A 402 8.03 30.83 -3.41
C SER A 402 7.12 30.00 -4.31
N ALA A 403 7.57 28.81 -4.73
CA ALA A 403 6.82 27.96 -5.63
C ALA A 403 5.59 27.40 -4.91
N ARG A 404 4.45 27.47 -5.58
CA ARG A 404 3.24 26.79 -5.11
C ARG A 404 3.08 25.45 -5.81
N HIS A 405 3.60 25.34 -7.03
CA HIS A 405 3.54 24.12 -7.84
C HIS A 405 4.91 23.83 -8.47
N ALA A 406 5.24 22.54 -8.58
CA ALA A 406 6.42 22.07 -9.29
C ALA A 406 6.08 20.87 -10.18
N VAL A 407 6.80 20.72 -11.30
CA VAL A 407 6.79 19.53 -12.16
C VAL A 407 8.21 18.97 -12.27
N LEU A 408 8.39 17.68 -12.00
CA LEU A 408 9.66 16.96 -12.14
C LEU A 408 9.54 15.91 -13.26
N VAL A 409 10.35 16.05 -14.31
CA VAL A 409 10.46 15.10 -15.41
C VAL A 409 11.70 14.23 -15.24
N LEU A 410 11.53 12.91 -15.23
CA LEU A 410 12.60 11.92 -15.26
C LEU A 410 12.63 11.24 -16.63
N HIS A 411 13.80 11.10 -17.25
CA HIS A 411 13.96 10.37 -18.52
C HIS A 411 15.22 9.54 -18.55
N ASN A 412 15.14 8.30 -19.04
CA ASN A 412 16.32 7.48 -19.35
C ASN A 412 16.60 7.46 -20.87
N PRO A 413 17.57 8.26 -21.37
CA PRO A 413 17.90 8.27 -22.79
C PRO A 413 18.86 7.15 -23.22
N THR A 414 19.26 6.25 -22.32
CA THR A 414 20.29 5.23 -22.59
C THR A 414 19.68 3.86 -22.91
N ALA A 415 20.49 2.95 -23.43
CA ALA A 415 20.10 1.57 -23.71
C ALA A 415 20.19 0.64 -22.47
N ARG A 416 20.50 1.18 -21.29
CA ARG A 416 20.56 0.42 -20.02
C ARG A 416 19.60 1.00 -19.00
N ASN A 417 19.22 0.21 -18.01
CA ASN A 417 18.42 0.70 -16.89
C ASN A 417 19.20 1.75 -16.07
N ALA A 418 18.47 2.72 -15.52
CA ALA A 418 19.02 3.83 -14.76
C ALA A 418 18.38 3.90 -13.36
N PRO A 419 19.11 3.51 -12.30
CA PRO A 419 18.61 3.61 -10.94
C PRO A 419 18.60 5.07 -10.45
N VAL A 420 17.49 5.46 -9.84
CA VAL A 420 17.19 6.80 -9.33
C VAL A 420 16.69 6.69 -7.89
N ASP A 421 17.37 7.36 -6.97
CA ASP A 421 16.92 7.48 -5.58
C ASP A 421 15.97 8.68 -5.43
N ALA A 422 14.68 8.41 -5.23
CA ALA A 422 13.66 9.44 -5.05
C ALA A 422 13.90 10.27 -3.79
N GLY A 423 14.38 9.66 -2.70
CA GLY A 423 14.69 10.38 -1.46
C GLY A 423 15.79 11.41 -1.68
N ALA A 424 16.85 11.04 -2.41
CA ALA A 424 17.92 11.96 -2.78
C ALA A 424 17.42 13.12 -3.66
N LEU A 425 16.54 12.85 -4.62
CA LEU A 425 15.96 13.90 -5.48
C LEU A 425 15.02 14.83 -4.70
N ILE A 426 14.15 14.30 -3.84
CA ILE A 426 13.25 15.09 -2.97
C ILE A 426 14.06 16.00 -2.05
N ALA A 427 15.13 15.47 -1.44
CA ALA A 427 16.01 16.28 -0.59
C ALA A 427 16.60 17.47 -1.36
N ARG A 428 16.95 17.29 -2.64
CA ARG A 428 17.47 18.36 -3.52
C ARG A 428 16.43 19.41 -3.89
N THR A 429 15.14 19.20 -3.61
CA THR A 429 14.08 20.21 -3.80
C THR A 429 13.89 21.16 -2.61
N GLY A 430 14.58 20.92 -1.48
CA GLY A 430 14.66 21.87 -0.36
C GLY A 430 13.54 21.79 0.69
N GLY A 431 12.70 20.75 0.66
CA GLY A 431 11.75 20.42 1.75
C GLY A 431 10.56 21.35 1.93
N GLN A 432 10.33 22.27 0.98
CA GLN A 432 9.20 23.22 0.99
C GLN A 432 7.96 22.65 0.30
N LEU A 433 8.18 21.67 -0.58
CA LEU A 433 7.12 20.97 -1.29
C LEU A 433 6.64 19.79 -0.45
N GLY A 434 5.33 19.56 -0.50
CA GLY A 434 4.67 18.34 -0.07
C GLY A 434 4.98 17.18 -1.03
N PRO A 435 4.18 16.10 -0.96
CA PRO A 435 4.44 14.90 -1.74
C PRO A 435 4.40 15.14 -3.25
N PHE A 436 5.36 14.56 -3.97
CA PHE A 436 5.31 14.49 -5.44
C PHE A 436 4.40 13.33 -5.86
N VAL A 437 3.54 13.59 -6.84
CA VAL A 437 2.56 12.67 -7.40
C VAL A 437 2.88 12.45 -8.87
N ASP A 438 3.03 11.19 -9.30
CA ASP A 438 3.27 10.87 -10.70
C ASP A 438 1.98 11.06 -11.51
N ARG A 439 2.10 11.83 -12.59
CA ARG A 439 1.03 12.22 -13.50
C ARG A 439 1.27 11.74 -14.92
N THR A 440 2.28 10.89 -15.15
CA THR A 440 2.67 10.43 -16.49
C THR A 440 1.50 9.78 -17.22
N PRO A 441 1.09 10.27 -18.40
CA PRO A 441 -0.01 9.66 -19.14
C PRO A 441 0.37 8.30 -19.70
N GLU A 442 -0.61 7.40 -19.79
CA GLU A 442 -0.44 6.03 -20.30
C GLU A 442 0.60 5.17 -19.55
N ALA A 443 1.09 5.64 -18.40
CA ALA A 443 1.95 4.90 -17.50
C ALA A 443 1.29 4.77 -16.12
N GLU A 444 1.52 3.65 -15.45
CA GLU A 444 1.10 3.47 -14.06
C GLU A 444 1.93 4.42 -13.17
N PRO A 445 1.28 5.22 -12.30
CA PRO A 445 1.97 6.15 -11.42
C PRO A 445 3.01 5.46 -10.54
N ILE A 446 4.24 5.98 -10.54
CA ILE A 446 5.29 5.48 -9.63
C ILE A 446 5.26 6.21 -8.29
N ALA A 447 5.58 5.47 -7.22
CA ALA A 447 5.76 6.06 -5.90
C ALA A 447 7.06 6.88 -5.84
N PHE A 448 6.95 8.15 -5.47
CA PHE A 448 8.08 9.07 -5.36
C PHE A 448 8.14 9.67 -3.94
N HIS A 449 8.65 8.87 -2.99
CA HIS A 449 8.89 9.29 -1.62
C HIS A 449 10.26 8.80 -1.12
N ALA A 450 10.74 9.34 0.00
CA ALA A 450 11.99 8.90 0.60
C ALA A 450 11.97 7.38 0.87
N GLY A 451 13.08 6.70 0.53
CA GLY A 451 13.20 5.23 0.63
C GLY A 451 12.80 4.46 -0.64
N CYS A 452 12.37 5.15 -1.71
CA CYS A 452 12.08 4.54 -3.01
C CYS A 452 13.29 4.62 -3.95
N ALA A 453 13.77 3.44 -4.37
CA ALA A 453 14.67 3.29 -5.51
C ALA A 453 13.81 3.00 -6.77
N ILE A 454 13.97 3.84 -7.79
CA ILE A 454 13.26 3.78 -9.07
C ILE A 454 14.27 3.31 -10.10
N ASP A 455 14.02 2.21 -10.78
CA ASP A 455 14.90 1.77 -11.88
C ASP A 455 14.22 2.10 -13.21
N LEU A 456 14.67 3.18 -13.87
CA LEU A 456 14.09 3.62 -15.13
C LEU A 456 14.63 2.74 -16.26
N VAL A 457 13.76 2.06 -17.00
CA VAL A 457 14.16 1.24 -18.15
C VAL A 457 14.53 2.13 -19.35
N PRO A 458 15.27 1.61 -20.36
CA PRO A 458 15.64 2.36 -21.56
C PRO A 458 14.46 3.05 -22.21
N GLY A 459 14.56 4.38 -22.41
CA GLY A 459 13.52 5.21 -23.03
C GLY A 459 12.42 5.68 -22.08
N GLU A 460 12.35 5.16 -20.85
CA GLU A 460 11.27 5.48 -19.92
C GLU A 460 11.26 6.96 -19.50
N LEU A 461 10.05 7.51 -19.37
CA LEU A 461 9.80 8.89 -18.96
C LEU A 461 8.78 8.91 -17.82
N ARG A 462 8.99 9.79 -16.83
CA ARG A 462 8.05 10.05 -15.73
C ARG A 462 7.86 11.54 -15.49
N ILE A 463 6.64 12.00 -15.22
CA ILE A 463 6.25 13.40 -15.01
C ILE A 463 5.52 13.50 -13.67
N LEU A 464 6.19 14.05 -12.66
CA LEU A 464 5.73 14.16 -11.28
C LEU A 464 5.31 15.60 -10.95
N SER A 465 4.31 15.82 -10.11
CA SER A 465 3.84 17.15 -9.67
C SER A 465 3.75 17.29 -8.16
N ALA A 466 4.00 18.46 -7.58
CA ALA A 466 3.92 18.71 -6.13
C ALA A 466 3.40 20.12 -5.77
N GLU A 467 2.82 20.26 -4.57
CA GLU A 467 2.34 21.53 -3.97
C GLU A 467 3.10 21.90 -2.67
N ALA A 468 2.92 23.11 -2.11
CA ALA A 468 3.59 23.54 -0.85
C ALA A 468 2.98 22.97 0.47
N ALA A 469 3.79 22.84 1.54
CA ALA A 469 3.40 22.23 2.84
C ALA A 469 2.74 23.18 3.90
N LYS A 470 1.99 22.65 4.92
CA LYS A 470 1.24 23.40 5.99
C LYS A 470 1.77 23.17 7.45
N VAL A 471 1.51 24.07 8.44
CA VAL A 471 2.07 24.09 9.86
C VAL A 471 0.99 23.89 11.00
N ALA A 472 1.31 23.39 12.24
CA ALA A 472 0.36 22.99 13.35
C ALA A 472 0.55 23.61 14.81
N THR A 473 -0.45 23.55 15.75
CA THR A 473 -0.51 24.16 17.15
C THR A 473 -1.01 23.22 18.32
N LEU A 474 -0.80 23.52 19.65
CA LEU A 474 -1.05 22.63 20.86
C LEU A 474 -1.98 23.19 22.02
N PRO A 475 -2.55 22.37 22.97
CA PRO A 475 -3.54 22.76 24.05
C PRO A 475 -3.06 22.89 25.55
N SER A 476 -3.87 23.43 26.50
CA SER A 476 -3.51 23.80 27.94
C SER A 476 -4.07 22.90 29.09
N ARG A 477 -3.40 22.79 30.28
CA ARG A 477 -3.77 21.96 31.49
C ARG A 477 -4.29 22.79 32.74
N GLY A 478 -4.99 22.15 33.72
CA GLY A 478 -5.69 22.75 34.92
C GLY A 478 -4.93 22.84 36.30
N ARG A 479 -5.62 23.09 37.46
CA ARG A 479 -5.03 23.33 38.83
C ARG A 479 -4.53 22.03 39.55
N PRO A 480 -3.42 22.03 40.33
CA PRO A 480 -2.83 20.82 40.95
C PRO A 480 -3.55 20.33 42.24
N SER A 481 -3.70 19.00 42.42
CA SER A 481 -4.39 18.33 43.56
C SER A 481 -3.49 17.50 44.50
N GLY A 482 -2.26 17.14 44.10
CA GLY A 482 -1.41 16.21 44.83
C GLY A 482 -1.75 14.72 44.63
N GLU A 483 -2.77 14.43 43.79
CA GLU A 483 -2.99 13.10 43.22
C GLU A 483 -1.81 12.71 42.32
N GLY A 484 -1.56 11.41 42.17
CA GLY A 484 -0.42 10.91 41.38
C GLY A 484 0.91 10.88 42.14
N ARG A 485 0.90 10.94 43.48
CA ARG A 485 2.12 10.90 44.31
C ARG A 485 2.77 9.52 44.34
N VAL A 486 1.98 8.45 44.48
CA VAL A 486 2.50 7.08 44.39
C VAL A 486 2.79 6.78 42.92
N VAL A 487 4.01 6.37 42.62
CA VAL A 487 4.45 6.03 41.26
C VAL A 487 4.04 4.59 40.97
N ILE A 488 3.48 4.37 39.78
CA ILE A 488 3.14 3.05 39.25
C ILE A 488 3.74 2.98 37.85
N GLU A 489 4.73 2.11 37.66
CA GLU A 489 5.42 1.95 36.39
C GLU A 489 5.79 0.48 36.12
N ALA A 490 6.39 0.21 34.95
CA ALA A 490 6.81 -1.13 34.52
C ALA A 490 5.72 -2.21 34.67
N VAL A 491 4.48 -1.85 34.35
CA VAL A 491 3.32 -2.74 34.44
C VAL A 491 3.46 -3.89 33.44
N THR A 492 3.26 -5.11 33.92
CA THR A 492 3.31 -6.32 33.09
C THR A 492 2.19 -7.30 33.48
N PRO A 493 1.54 -7.97 32.53
CA PRO A 493 1.75 -7.86 31.09
C PRO A 493 1.10 -6.61 30.48
N GLU A 494 1.87 -5.88 29.67
CA GLU A 494 1.38 -4.72 28.89
C GLU A 494 1.96 -4.77 27.47
N ILE A 495 1.10 -4.70 26.45
CA ILE A 495 1.51 -4.85 25.06
C ILE A 495 1.30 -3.53 24.32
N ASP A 496 2.38 -3.02 23.69
CA ASP A 496 2.40 -1.79 22.89
C ASP A 496 1.88 -0.53 23.60
N GLY A 497 2.13 -0.39 24.90
CA GLY A 497 1.63 0.73 25.70
C GLY A 497 0.15 0.57 26.08
N GLY A 498 -0.31 -0.67 26.28
CA GLY A 498 -1.70 -1.02 26.58
C GLY A 498 -2.68 -0.91 25.40
N ARG A 499 -2.17 -0.75 24.17
CA ARG A 499 -3.01 -0.68 22.97
C ARG A 499 -3.46 -2.05 22.45
N SER A 500 -2.74 -3.10 22.82
CA SER A 500 -2.97 -4.47 22.32
C SER A 500 -3.37 -5.38 23.48
N PRO A 501 -4.35 -6.28 23.29
CA PRO A 501 -4.83 -7.15 24.34
C PRO A 501 -3.86 -8.28 24.67
N VAL A 502 -3.72 -8.56 25.96
CA VAL A 502 -3.16 -9.82 26.46
C VAL A 502 -4.21 -10.91 26.28
N LYS A 503 -3.79 -12.12 25.89
CA LYS A 503 -4.69 -13.23 25.60
C LYS A 503 -4.49 -14.39 26.55
N ARG A 504 -5.60 -14.91 27.05
CA ARG A 504 -5.67 -16.06 27.96
C ARG A 504 -6.87 -16.92 27.57
N VAL A 505 -7.12 -18.00 28.31
CA VAL A 505 -8.37 -18.74 28.20
C VAL A 505 -9.17 -18.68 29.50
N VAL A 506 -10.47 -18.93 29.41
CA VAL A 506 -11.36 -19.02 30.57
C VAL A 506 -10.86 -20.07 31.57
N GLY A 507 -10.92 -19.74 32.86
CA GLY A 507 -10.45 -20.57 33.97
C GLY A 507 -9.05 -20.20 34.47
N GLU A 508 -8.30 -19.40 33.72
CA GLU A 508 -6.96 -18.96 34.13
C GLU A 508 -7.01 -17.77 35.09
N SER A 509 -5.94 -17.60 35.87
CA SER A 509 -5.67 -16.36 36.58
C SER A 509 -4.61 -15.55 35.84
N LEU A 510 -4.88 -14.27 35.58
CA LEU A 510 -3.88 -13.37 35.02
C LEU A 510 -3.02 -12.81 36.14
N GLN A 511 -1.74 -13.19 36.15
CA GLN A 511 -0.72 -12.55 36.98
C GLN A 511 -0.40 -11.16 36.43
N VAL A 512 -0.36 -10.17 37.33
CA VAL A 512 -0.05 -8.78 37.04
C VAL A 512 1.03 -8.32 38.01
N GLU A 513 2.02 -7.62 37.49
CA GLU A 513 3.13 -7.07 38.25
C GLU A 513 3.40 -5.62 37.85
N ALA A 514 3.95 -4.85 38.78
CA ALA A 514 4.35 -3.46 38.56
C ALA A 514 5.38 -3.02 39.58
N ASP A 515 6.12 -1.97 39.24
CA ASP A 515 7.01 -1.28 40.15
C ASP A 515 6.21 -0.15 40.81
N ILE A 516 6.07 -0.20 42.13
CA ILE A 516 5.19 0.69 42.90
C ILE A 516 5.94 1.23 44.10
N PHE A 517 6.13 2.54 44.12
CA PHE A 517 6.90 3.25 45.15
C PHE A 517 6.41 4.70 45.34
N SER A 518 6.87 5.37 46.39
CA SER A 518 6.57 6.78 46.68
C SER A 518 7.81 7.42 47.31
N ASP A 519 7.89 8.75 47.27
CA ASP A 519 8.83 9.47 48.13
C ASP A 519 8.52 9.25 49.63
N GLY A 520 9.53 9.34 50.49
CA GLY A 520 9.41 9.16 51.94
C GLY A 520 9.69 7.74 52.44
N HIS A 521 9.19 7.41 53.63
CA HIS A 521 9.43 6.12 54.31
C HIS A 521 8.14 5.42 54.73
N GLU A 522 7.01 5.79 54.15
CA GLU A 522 5.71 5.27 54.54
C GLU A 522 5.41 3.93 53.89
N ILE A 523 4.52 3.16 54.52
CA ILE A 523 4.01 1.92 53.95
C ILE A 523 2.98 2.28 52.87
N ILE A 524 3.13 1.66 51.71
CA ILE A 524 2.19 1.72 50.60
C ILE A 524 1.48 0.37 50.43
N ASN A 525 0.32 0.38 49.78
CA ASN A 525 -0.39 -0.80 49.34
C ASN A 525 -0.89 -0.59 47.91
N ALA A 526 -1.14 -1.71 47.22
CA ALA A 526 -1.64 -1.70 45.86
C ALA A 526 -2.69 -2.79 45.62
N ALA A 527 -3.54 -2.56 44.62
CA ALA A 527 -4.50 -3.52 44.14
C ALA A 527 -4.68 -3.43 42.62
N ILE A 528 -4.95 -4.59 42.02
CA ILE A 528 -5.39 -4.70 40.64
C ILE A 528 -6.88 -4.39 40.62
N LEU A 529 -7.28 -3.46 39.76
CA LEU A 529 -8.67 -3.23 39.43
C LEU A 529 -8.96 -3.93 38.11
N SER A 530 -9.91 -4.85 38.08
CA SER A 530 -10.32 -5.56 36.86
C SER A 530 -11.84 -5.50 36.66
N ARG A 531 -12.30 -5.56 35.41
CA ARG A 531 -13.72 -5.70 35.05
C ARG A 531 -13.87 -6.25 33.63
N VAL A 532 -15.09 -6.67 33.28
CA VAL A 532 -15.44 -6.94 31.88
C VAL A 532 -15.77 -5.62 31.19
N VAL A 533 -15.31 -5.46 29.96
CA VAL A 533 -15.56 -4.26 29.15
C VAL A 533 -17.08 -4.02 29.05
N GLY A 534 -17.50 -2.79 29.40
CA GLY A 534 -18.91 -2.39 29.48
C GLY A 534 -19.52 -2.42 30.87
N GLU A 535 -18.88 -3.07 31.85
CA GLU A 535 -19.32 -3.02 33.25
C GLU A 535 -18.81 -1.75 33.96
N THR A 536 -19.57 -1.23 34.92
CA THR A 536 -19.18 -0.03 35.67
C THR A 536 -18.38 -0.36 36.94
N ALA A 537 -18.64 -1.50 37.56
CA ALA A 537 -18.03 -1.89 38.83
C ALA A 537 -16.66 -2.52 38.61
N TRP A 538 -15.66 -2.05 39.36
CA TRP A 538 -14.33 -2.63 39.41
C TRP A 538 -14.27 -3.72 40.49
N ARG A 539 -13.86 -4.92 40.09
CA ARG A 539 -13.34 -5.94 41.01
C ARG A 539 -11.95 -5.50 41.47
N ARG A 540 -11.61 -5.78 42.73
CA ARG A 540 -10.33 -5.40 43.33
C ARG A 540 -9.66 -6.62 43.92
N ASP A 541 -8.48 -6.97 43.40
CA ASP A 541 -7.65 -8.06 43.90
C ASP A 541 -6.32 -7.49 44.42
N ARG A 542 -5.87 -7.95 45.59
CA ARG A 542 -4.72 -7.38 46.30
C ARG A 542 -3.41 -7.69 45.58
N MET A 543 -2.49 -6.72 45.55
CA MET A 543 -1.08 -6.95 45.21
C MET A 543 -0.23 -7.13 46.47
N VAL A 544 0.82 -7.93 46.35
CA VAL A 544 1.78 -8.25 47.40
C VAL A 544 3.16 -7.77 46.97
N PHE A 545 3.88 -7.14 47.88
CA PHE A 545 5.28 -6.77 47.68
C PHE A 545 6.14 -8.04 47.52
N VAL A 546 7.00 -8.05 46.50
CA VAL A 546 7.92 -9.15 46.21
C VAL A 546 9.31 -8.77 46.71
N ASP A 547 10.00 -7.89 46.00
CA ASP A 547 11.31 -7.32 46.33
C ASP A 547 11.54 -6.02 45.55
N ASN A 548 12.48 -5.17 45.96
CA ASN A 548 12.91 -3.96 45.22
C ASN A 548 11.77 -3.16 44.55
N ASP A 549 10.75 -2.78 45.32
CA ASP A 549 9.54 -2.08 44.87
C ASP A 549 8.69 -2.79 43.81
N ARG A 550 8.98 -4.07 43.50
CA ARG A 550 8.17 -4.95 42.67
C ARG A 550 6.99 -5.49 43.45
N TRP A 551 5.80 -5.39 42.86
CA TRP A 551 4.56 -5.93 43.40
C TRP A 551 3.96 -6.93 42.43
N SER A 552 3.30 -7.95 42.96
CA SER A 552 2.62 -9.00 42.19
C SER A 552 1.24 -9.29 42.75
N GLY A 553 0.28 -9.50 41.87
CA GLY A 553 -1.07 -9.96 42.20
C GLY A 553 -1.67 -10.74 41.03
N HIS A 554 -2.87 -11.26 41.22
CA HIS A 554 -3.58 -11.94 40.13
C HIS A 554 -5.10 -11.79 40.26
N PHE A 555 -5.81 -11.93 39.14
CA PHE A 555 -7.27 -12.02 39.14
C PHE A 555 -7.75 -13.11 38.17
N PRO A 556 -8.86 -13.81 38.46
CA PRO A 556 -9.36 -14.90 37.65
C PRO A 556 -10.17 -14.42 36.43
N LEU A 557 -10.10 -15.18 35.34
CA LEU A 557 -10.85 -14.98 34.11
C LEU A 557 -11.99 -16.00 34.03
N GLU A 558 -13.14 -15.61 34.56
CA GLU A 558 -14.25 -16.52 34.87
C GLU A 558 -15.19 -16.83 33.69
N ARG A 559 -15.17 -16.02 32.61
CA ARG A 559 -16.03 -16.22 31.43
C ARG A 559 -15.34 -15.77 30.15
N ASN A 560 -15.84 -16.27 29.02
CA ASN A 560 -15.33 -15.88 27.70
C ASN A 560 -15.76 -14.44 27.39
N ALA A 561 -14.84 -13.49 27.50
CA ALA A 561 -15.13 -12.07 27.38
C ALA A 561 -13.86 -11.24 27.17
N ARG A 562 -14.07 -9.95 26.87
CA ARG A 562 -13.03 -8.92 26.93
C ARG A 562 -13.04 -8.30 28.32
N TYR A 563 -11.89 -8.32 28.98
CA TYR A 563 -11.62 -7.70 30.27
C TYR A 563 -10.73 -6.48 30.07
N GLU A 564 -10.68 -5.63 31.09
CA GLU A 564 -9.66 -4.61 31.23
C GLU A 564 -9.20 -4.53 32.68
N PHE A 565 -7.94 -4.19 32.87
CA PHE A 565 -7.38 -3.98 34.20
C PHE A 565 -6.49 -2.74 34.29
N THR A 566 -6.30 -2.27 35.51
CA THR A 566 -5.37 -1.21 35.87
C THR A 566 -4.92 -1.41 37.32
N ILE A 567 -3.99 -0.60 37.79
CA ILE A 567 -3.45 -0.69 39.14
C ILE A 567 -3.76 0.59 39.90
N GLU A 568 -4.23 0.43 41.14
CA GLU A 568 -4.39 1.50 42.11
C GLU A 568 -3.40 1.27 43.25
N ALA A 569 -2.66 2.31 43.62
CA ALA A 569 -1.73 2.28 44.74
C ALA A 569 -1.91 3.51 45.63
N TRP A 570 -1.73 3.33 46.94
CA TRP A 570 -2.00 4.38 47.93
C TRP A 570 -1.08 4.24 49.14
N ARG A 571 -0.95 5.33 49.90
CA ARG A 571 -0.27 5.32 51.20
C ARG A 571 -1.20 4.73 52.26
N ASP A 572 -0.70 3.78 53.03
CA ASP A 572 -1.39 3.16 54.17
C ASP A 572 -0.89 3.79 55.47
N ALA A 573 -1.61 4.83 55.90
CA ALA A 573 -1.30 5.57 57.12
C ALA A 573 -1.35 4.66 58.37
N PHE A 574 -2.33 3.75 58.44
CA PHE A 574 -2.48 2.87 59.60
C PHE A 574 -1.35 1.84 59.70
N SER A 575 -0.96 1.19 58.60
CA SER A 575 0.16 0.26 58.64
C SER A 575 1.49 0.98 58.92
N SER A 576 1.67 2.20 58.42
CA SER A 576 2.83 3.04 58.75
C SER A 576 2.88 3.34 60.25
N TRP A 577 1.76 3.77 60.83
CA TRP A 577 1.61 4.01 62.27
C TRP A 577 1.91 2.75 63.09
N VAL A 578 1.34 1.59 62.73
CA VAL A 578 1.62 0.33 63.44
C VAL A 578 3.12 0.03 63.46
N ARG A 579 3.81 0.13 62.31
CA ARG A 579 5.26 -0.13 62.23
C ARG A 579 6.06 0.79 63.13
N ASP A 580 5.76 2.09 63.08
CA ASP A 580 6.54 3.10 63.80
C ASP A 580 6.27 3.04 65.30
N THR A 581 5.01 2.85 65.72
CA THR A 581 4.62 2.62 67.12
C THR A 581 5.27 1.37 67.69
N MET A 582 5.36 0.28 66.92
CA MET A 582 6.03 -0.95 67.37
C MET A 582 7.53 -0.74 67.58
N LYS A 583 8.22 -0.01 66.69
CA LYS A 583 9.64 0.35 66.88
C LYS A 583 9.85 1.18 68.14
N LYS A 584 8.98 2.18 68.38
CA LYS A 584 9.05 3.03 69.59
C LYS A 584 8.78 2.22 70.87
N ARG A 585 7.81 1.30 70.82
CA ARG A 585 7.51 0.37 71.91
C ARG A 585 8.71 -0.50 72.25
N ASP A 586 9.34 -1.09 71.25
CA ASP A 586 10.48 -1.98 71.43
C ASP A 586 11.73 -1.21 71.93
N ALA A 587 11.80 0.09 71.65
CA ALA A 587 12.79 1.01 72.21
C ALA A 587 12.45 1.52 73.63
N GLY A 588 11.30 1.15 74.20
CA GLY A 588 10.88 1.56 75.55
C GLY A 588 10.48 3.04 75.69
N LEU A 589 10.06 3.68 74.60
CA LEU A 589 9.62 5.08 74.61
C LEU A 589 8.18 5.22 75.15
N ASP A 590 7.81 6.44 75.56
CA ASP A 590 6.42 6.79 75.87
C ASP A 590 5.58 6.75 74.59
N LEU A 591 4.42 6.07 74.65
CA LEU A 591 3.53 5.83 73.52
C LEU A 591 2.16 6.52 73.68
N THR A 592 2.05 7.45 74.62
CA THR A 592 0.78 8.13 74.91
C THR A 592 0.25 8.85 73.66
N LEU A 593 1.13 9.57 72.94
CA LEU A 593 0.76 10.32 71.73
C LEU A 593 0.41 9.38 70.57
N GLU A 594 1.24 8.37 70.33
CA GLU A 594 1.01 7.36 69.29
C GLU A 594 -0.32 6.64 69.51
N THR A 595 -0.68 6.35 70.76
CA THR A 595 -1.97 5.75 71.10
C THR A 595 -3.13 6.66 70.69
N ILE A 596 -3.02 7.97 70.94
CA ILE A 596 -4.04 8.95 70.52
C ILE A 596 -4.17 8.99 68.99
N GLU A 597 -3.04 9.06 68.27
CA GLU A 597 -3.02 9.02 66.79
C GLU A 597 -3.66 7.73 66.26
N GLY A 598 -3.39 6.59 66.89
CA GLY A 598 -3.98 5.31 66.54
C GLY A 598 -5.51 5.30 66.66
N ILE A 599 -6.06 5.96 67.68
CA ILE A 599 -7.52 6.06 67.88
C ILE A 599 -8.18 6.85 66.74
N GLU A 600 -7.57 7.95 66.31
CA GLU A 600 -8.06 8.74 65.18
C GLU A 600 -8.10 7.90 63.90
N LEU A 601 -7.07 7.08 63.65
CA LEU A 601 -7.03 6.18 62.51
C LEU A 601 -8.11 5.08 62.58
N VAL A 602 -8.41 4.55 63.77
CA VAL A 602 -9.52 3.60 63.95
C VAL A 602 -10.87 4.27 63.70
N GLN A 603 -11.05 5.51 64.17
CA GLN A 603 -12.28 6.27 63.93
C GLN A 603 -12.49 6.55 62.45
N ALA A 604 -11.46 7.02 61.74
CA ALA A 604 -11.51 7.26 60.31
C ALA A 604 -11.86 5.97 59.52
N ALA A 605 -11.28 4.83 59.92
CA ALA A 605 -11.62 3.53 59.33
C ALA A 605 -13.09 3.13 59.62
N ALA A 606 -13.62 3.44 60.81
CA ALA A 606 -15.02 3.18 61.17
C ALA A 606 -16.00 4.03 60.34
N ASP A 607 -15.63 5.28 60.04
CA ASP A 607 -16.44 6.21 59.26
C ASP A 607 -16.53 5.78 57.78
N LEU A 608 -15.47 5.18 57.24
CA LEU A 608 -15.41 4.63 55.88
C LEU A 608 -16.02 3.23 55.75
N ALA A 609 -16.14 2.50 56.85
CA ALA A 609 -16.61 1.11 56.83
C ALA A 609 -18.10 0.99 56.48
N THR A 610 -18.45 -0.13 55.85
CA THR A 610 -19.82 -0.47 55.47
C THR A 610 -20.21 -1.88 55.94
N GLY A 611 -21.51 -2.17 56.01
CA GLY A 611 -22.03 -3.48 56.39
C GLY A 611 -21.55 -3.98 57.76
N ARG A 612 -21.21 -5.27 57.84
CA ARG A 612 -20.76 -5.95 59.08
C ARG A 612 -19.47 -5.36 59.66
N ASP A 613 -18.61 -4.79 58.83
CA ASP A 613 -17.36 -4.20 59.30
C ASP A 613 -17.61 -2.88 60.03
N LYS A 614 -18.62 -2.10 59.62
CA LYS A 614 -19.05 -0.88 60.33
C LYS A 614 -19.49 -1.19 61.76
N GLU A 615 -20.30 -2.24 61.94
CA GLU A 615 -20.76 -2.67 63.27
C GLU A 615 -19.59 -3.11 64.16
N ARG A 616 -18.67 -3.90 63.61
CA ARG A 616 -17.48 -4.38 64.33
C ARG A 616 -16.51 -3.26 64.68
N LEU A 617 -16.30 -2.29 63.79
CA LEU A 617 -15.45 -1.13 64.03
C LEU A 617 -16.09 -0.17 65.03
N ALA A 618 -17.41 0.05 64.98
CA ALA A 618 -18.11 0.83 66.00
C ALA A 618 -18.01 0.21 67.40
N ALA A 619 -18.10 -1.13 67.50
CA ALA A 619 -17.88 -1.85 68.73
C ALA A 619 -16.43 -1.73 69.24
N LEU A 620 -15.44 -1.80 68.33
CA LEU A 620 -14.02 -1.61 68.65
C LEU A 620 -13.77 -0.18 69.16
N VAL A 621 -14.28 0.84 68.48
CA VAL A 621 -14.22 2.26 68.90
C VAL A 621 -14.80 2.43 70.30
N SER A 622 -15.99 1.85 70.56
CA SER A 622 -16.63 1.92 71.88
C SER A 622 -15.78 1.25 72.97
N ALA A 623 -15.16 0.11 72.66
CA ALA A 623 -14.30 -0.60 73.58
C ALA A 623 -12.98 0.14 73.87
N ILE A 624 -12.45 0.87 72.89
CA ILE A 624 -11.28 1.74 73.05
C ILE A 624 -11.64 2.96 73.92
N ALA A 625 -12.80 3.58 73.70
CA ALA A 625 -13.27 4.75 74.46
C ALA A 625 -13.58 4.45 75.93
N ALA A 626 -13.78 3.18 76.31
CA ALA A 626 -14.00 2.77 77.69
C ALA A 626 -12.71 2.71 78.55
N GLU A 627 -11.54 2.80 77.92
CA GLU A 627 -10.23 2.84 78.57
C GLU A 627 -9.73 4.30 78.70
N GLU A 628 -8.74 4.55 79.57
CA GLU A 628 -8.13 5.88 79.72
C GLU A 628 -7.39 6.31 78.45
N THR A 629 -7.58 7.56 78.02
CA THR A 629 -6.98 8.12 76.79
C THR A 629 -5.46 8.09 76.84
N GLY A 630 -4.84 7.51 75.80
CA GLY A 630 -3.38 7.37 75.69
C GLY A 630 -2.81 6.18 76.46
N SER A 631 -3.66 5.34 77.07
CA SER A 631 -3.20 4.22 77.89
C SER A 631 -2.72 3.01 77.10
N THR A 632 -1.87 2.19 77.72
CA THR A 632 -1.44 0.89 77.19
C THR A 632 -2.60 -0.07 76.90
N ALA A 633 -3.75 0.10 77.58
CA ALA A 633 -4.93 -0.71 77.34
C ALA A 633 -5.59 -0.38 75.99
N GLN A 634 -5.70 0.90 75.62
CA GLN A 634 -6.16 1.33 74.30
C GLN A 634 -5.24 0.80 73.20
N LEU A 635 -3.93 0.96 73.38
CA LEU A 635 -2.95 0.50 72.41
C LEU A 635 -3.03 -1.02 72.17
N ARG A 636 -3.22 -1.82 73.22
CA ARG A 636 -3.41 -3.28 73.09
C ARG A 636 -4.66 -3.65 72.30
N ARG A 637 -5.76 -2.89 72.43
CA ARG A 637 -6.98 -3.13 71.66
C ARG A 637 -6.78 -2.83 70.17
N ILE A 638 -6.06 -1.76 69.83
CA ILE A 638 -5.76 -1.40 68.44
C ILE A 638 -4.82 -2.45 67.80
N LEU A 639 -3.80 -2.88 68.54
CA LEU A 639 -2.79 -3.84 68.08
C LEU A 639 -3.23 -5.32 68.17
N ASP A 640 -4.45 -5.60 68.64
CA ASP A 640 -5.01 -6.94 68.57
C ASP A 640 -5.03 -7.42 67.11
N PRO A 641 -4.58 -8.66 66.79
CA PRO A 641 -4.50 -9.13 65.41
C PRO A 641 -5.82 -9.06 64.63
N ALA A 642 -6.95 -9.32 65.29
CA ALA A 642 -8.27 -9.26 64.65
C ALA A 642 -8.71 -7.82 64.42
N ALA A 643 -8.44 -6.93 65.38
CA ALA A 643 -8.68 -5.49 65.24
C ALA A 643 -7.83 -4.88 64.12
N THR A 644 -6.51 -5.14 64.11
CA THR A 644 -5.57 -4.64 63.09
C THR A 644 -6.01 -5.04 61.67
N THR A 645 -6.45 -6.28 61.48
CA THR A 645 -6.94 -6.76 60.17
C THR A 645 -8.26 -6.09 59.76
N LEU A 646 -9.14 -5.82 60.72
CA LEU A 646 -10.39 -5.10 60.50
C LEU A 646 -10.16 -3.62 60.14
N ILE A 647 -9.23 -2.96 60.83
CA ILE A 647 -8.88 -1.56 60.57
C ILE A 647 -8.19 -1.43 59.21
N ARG A 648 -7.15 -2.24 58.92
CA ARG A 648 -6.40 -2.19 57.65
C ARG A 648 -7.28 -2.28 56.41
N ARG A 649 -8.30 -3.15 56.41
CA ARG A 649 -9.16 -3.32 55.22
C ARG A 649 -10.15 -2.16 55.00
N ASN A 650 -10.40 -1.35 56.03
CA ASN A 650 -11.32 -0.20 56.00
C ASN A 650 -10.59 1.14 56.15
N ALA A 651 -9.25 1.15 56.25
CA ALA A 651 -8.46 2.35 56.40
C ALA A 651 -8.54 3.23 55.13
N GLU A 652 -8.39 4.54 55.34
CA GLU A 652 -8.38 5.51 54.26
C GLU A 652 -7.24 5.26 53.25
N ARG A 653 -7.52 5.49 51.97
CA ARG A 653 -6.53 5.37 50.88
C ARG A 653 -6.01 6.75 50.52
N VAL A 654 -4.95 7.16 51.21
CA VAL A 654 -4.40 8.52 51.09
C VAL A 654 -3.54 8.64 49.82
N ASN A 655 -3.70 9.75 49.08
CA ASN A 655 -2.99 10.06 47.84
C ASN A 655 -3.01 8.92 46.80
N ALA A 656 -4.18 8.32 46.59
CA ALA A 656 -4.32 7.24 45.63
C ALA A 656 -3.84 7.67 44.23
N SER A 657 -2.97 6.86 43.65
CA SER A 657 -2.55 6.95 42.26
C SER A 657 -3.16 5.80 41.49
N ARG A 658 -3.49 6.07 40.23
CA ARG A 658 -4.00 5.06 39.30
C ARG A 658 -3.13 5.06 38.06
N TYR A 659 -2.77 3.87 37.60
CA TYR A 659 -2.08 3.73 36.32
C TYR A 659 -3.01 4.24 35.21
N PRO A 660 -2.57 5.20 34.37
CA PRO A 660 -3.48 5.91 33.47
C PRO A 660 -3.98 5.07 32.29
N VAL A 661 -3.42 3.87 32.10
CA VAL A 661 -3.79 2.96 31.02
C VAL A 661 -4.71 1.86 31.56
N GLU A 662 -5.83 1.64 30.88
CA GLU A 662 -6.69 0.49 31.07
C GLU A 662 -6.24 -0.59 30.07
N ILE A 663 -5.57 -1.63 30.58
CA ILE A 663 -4.92 -2.64 29.76
C ILE A 663 -5.96 -3.69 29.34
N PRO A 664 -6.17 -3.91 28.04
CA PRO A 664 -7.17 -4.87 27.56
C PRO A 664 -6.68 -6.32 27.69
N VAL A 665 -7.62 -7.22 27.98
CA VAL A 665 -7.38 -8.66 28.10
C VAL A 665 -8.50 -9.40 27.37
N ILE A 666 -8.17 -10.44 26.60
CA ILE A 666 -9.13 -11.34 25.98
C ILE A 666 -9.01 -12.71 26.64
N ALA A 667 -10.09 -13.18 27.26
CA ALA A 667 -10.22 -14.54 27.76
C ALA A 667 -11.07 -15.35 26.79
N ASP A 668 -10.46 -16.14 25.92
CA ASP A 668 -11.19 -16.98 24.95
C ASP A 668 -11.56 -18.35 25.55
N ARG A 669 -12.46 -19.09 24.90
CA ARG A 669 -12.67 -20.52 25.20
C ARG A 669 -11.43 -21.36 24.88
N LEU A 670 -11.29 -22.52 25.52
CA LEU A 670 -10.09 -23.39 25.41
C LEU A 670 -9.72 -23.74 23.97
N ALA A 671 -10.69 -23.95 23.07
CA ALA A 671 -10.44 -24.28 21.67
C ALA A 671 -9.56 -23.26 20.91
N ALA A 672 -9.56 -21.99 21.34
CA ALA A 672 -8.67 -20.97 20.79
C ALA A 672 -7.20 -21.28 21.04
N ARG A 673 -6.88 -22.01 22.12
CA ARG A 673 -5.53 -22.45 22.47
C ARG A 673 -5.28 -23.93 22.19
N PHE A 674 -6.27 -24.80 22.31
CA PHE A 674 -6.09 -26.24 22.14
C PHE A 674 -7.16 -26.83 21.22
N SER A 675 -6.75 -27.21 20.00
CA SER A 675 -7.62 -27.87 19.01
C SER A 675 -6.80 -28.62 17.96
N ALA A 676 -7.37 -29.66 17.37
CA ALA A 676 -6.85 -30.38 16.21
C ALA A 676 -7.74 -30.12 14.99
N TRP A 677 -7.15 -29.69 13.88
CA TRP A 677 -7.85 -29.24 12.68
C TRP A 677 -7.66 -30.21 11.50
N TYR A 678 -8.73 -30.47 10.76
CA TYR A 678 -8.69 -31.28 9.55
C TYR A 678 -9.36 -30.54 8.40
N GLU A 679 -8.59 -30.25 7.35
CA GLU A 679 -9.07 -29.50 6.19
C GLU A 679 -9.55 -30.45 5.08
N ILE A 680 -10.76 -30.19 4.56
CA ILE A 680 -11.35 -30.96 3.46
C ILE A 680 -12.00 -30.06 2.41
N PHE A 681 -12.15 -30.60 1.20
CA PHE A 681 -12.99 -30.03 0.15
C PHE A 681 -14.31 -30.80 0.12
N PRO A 682 -15.45 -30.20 0.53
CA PRO A 682 -16.75 -30.88 0.51
C PRO A 682 -17.10 -31.52 -0.83
N ARG A 683 -16.72 -30.87 -1.94
CA ARG A 683 -16.96 -31.37 -3.31
C ARG A 683 -16.26 -32.69 -3.65
N SER A 684 -15.23 -33.09 -2.90
CA SER A 684 -14.49 -34.34 -3.12
C SER A 684 -14.93 -35.49 -2.21
N GLN A 685 -15.99 -35.30 -1.41
CA GLN A 685 -16.39 -36.28 -0.40
C GLN A 685 -17.38 -37.34 -0.92
N SER A 686 -17.66 -37.34 -2.23
CA SER A 686 -18.55 -38.30 -2.91
C SER A 686 -17.99 -39.73 -2.98
N GLY A 687 -16.67 -39.89 -2.82
CA GLY A 687 -15.93 -41.13 -3.09
C GLY A 687 -15.72 -41.43 -4.58
N ASP A 688 -16.13 -40.55 -5.49
CA ASP A 688 -16.03 -40.73 -6.94
C ASP A 688 -15.42 -39.48 -7.59
N PRO A 689 -14.29 -39.58 -8.31
CA PRO A 689 -13.64 -38.42 -8.92
C PRO A 689 -14.47 -37.79 -10.06
N ASN A 690 -15.55 -38.44 -10.50
CA ASN A 690 -16.45 -37.94 -11.54
C ASN A 690 -17.79 -37.41 -10.98
N ARG A 691 -18.02 -37.49 -9.67
CA ARG A 691 -19.25 -37.01 -9.02
C ARG A 691 -18.91 -35.92 -8.01
N HIS A 692 -19.53 -34.76 -8.15
CA HIS A 692 -19.45 -33.70 -7.15
C HIS A 692 -20.08 -34.18 -5.82
N GLY A 693 -19.40 -33.95 -4.70
CA GLY A 693 -19.89 -34.26 -3.36
C GLY A 693 -20.95 -33.28 -2.88
N THR A 694 -21.77 -33.73 -1.94
CA THR A 694 -22.81 -32.95 -1.26
C THR A 694 -22.49 -32.77 0.23
N PHE A 695 -23.22 -31.90 0.94
CA PHE A 695 -23.11 -31.84 2.40
C PHE A 695 -23.50 -33.16 3.08
N ASP A 696 -24.44 -33.93 2.51
CA ASP A 696 -24.81 -35.25 3.05
C ASP A 696 -23.68 -36.28 2.85
N ASP A 697 -22.89 -36.16 1.78
CA ASP A 697 -21.67 -36.97 1.60
C ASP A 697 -20.60 -36.64 2.68
N VAL A 698 -20.48 -35.36 3.07
CA VAL A 698 -19.63 -34.97 4.20
C VAL A 698 -20.15 -35.58 5.51
N ILE A 699 -21.47 -35.54 5.74
CA ILE A 699 -22.11 -36.15 6.92
C ILE A 699 -21.75 -37.65 7.00
N ALA A 700 -21.79 -38.36 5.88
CA ALA A 700 -21.45 -39.78 5.81
C ALA A 700 -20.00 -40.07 6.24
N ARG A 701 -19.08 -39.10 6.08
CA ARG A 701 -17.66 -39.24 6.46
C ARG A 701 -17.35 -38.87 7.91
N LEU A 702 -18.25 -38.16 8.61
CA LEU A 702 -18.01 -37.69 9.98
C LEU A 702 -17.60 -38.79 10.98
N PRO A 703 -18.15 -40.03 10.94
CA PRO A 703 -17.71 -41.11 11.82
C PRO A 703 -16.22 -41.42 11.70
N GLU A 704 -15.70 -41.47 10.47
CA GLU A 704 -14.30 -41.76 10.18
C GLU A 704 -13.39 -40.61 10.64
N ILE A 705 -13.78 -39.35 10.37
CA ILE A 705 -13.04 -38.16 10.80
C ILE A 705 -12.98 -38.09 12.33
N ARG A 706 -14.09 -38.45 12.99
CA ARG A 706 -14.14 -38.51 14.45
C ARG A 706 -13.14 -39.53 15.01
N GLU A 707 -12.97 -40.67 14.35
CA GLU A 707 -11.99 -41.69 14.74
C GLU A 707 -10.55 -41.15 14.68
N LEU A 708 -10.21 -40.36 13.66
CA LEU A 708 -8.92 -39.66 13.56
C LEU A 708 -8.68 -38.73 14.76
N GLY A 709 -9.73 -38.30 15.45
CA GLY A 709 -9.63 -37.54 16.69
C GLY A 709 -9.46 -36.04 16.49
N PHE A 710 -9.97 -35.47 15.39
CA PHE A 710 -10.01 -34.03 15.20
C PHE A 710 -11.15 -33.36 15.97
N ASP A 711 -11.01 -32.05 16.22
CA ASP A 711 -11.98 -31.20 16.91
C ASP A 711 -12.63 -30.18 15.96
N VAL A 712 -11.91 -29.78 14.91
CA VAL A 712 -12.35 -28.77 13.94
C VAL A 712 -12.28 -29.34 12.53
N LEU A 713 -13.39 -29.28 11.81
CA LEU A 713 -13.48 -29.60 10.40
C LEU A 713 -13.47 -28.30 9.59
N TYR A 714 -12.38 -28.04 8.88
CA TYR A 714 -12.17 -26.81 8.12
C TYR A 714 -12.53 -27.04 6.64
N PHE A 715 -13.41 -26.18 6.12
CA PHE A 715 -13.79 -26.17 4.71
C PHE A 715 -13.17 -24.98 4.00
N THR A 716 -12.60 -25.26 2.82
CA THR A 716 -12.42 -24.22 1.80
C THR A 716 -13.77 -23.60 1.40
N PRO A 717 -13.80 -22.47 0.66
CA PRO A 717 -15.06 -21.77 0.40
C PRO A 717 -16.14 -22.68 -0.21
N ILE A 718 -17.34 -22.63 0.37
CA ILE A 718 -18.50 -23.48 0.03
C ILE A 718 -19.51 -22.77 -0.88
N HIS A 719 -19.13 -21.62 -1.42
CA HIS A 719 -19.99 -20.70 -2.15
C HIS A 719 -20.03 -21.07 -3.65
N PRO A 720 -21.01 -20.54 -4.43
CA PRO A 720 -21.00 -20.68 -5.88
C PRO A 720 -19.66 -20.26 -6.50
N ILE A 721 -19.20 -20.96 -7.54
CA ILE A 721 -17.90 -20.73 -8.18
C ILE A 721 -18.11 -20.08 -9.56
N GLY A 722 -17.35 -19.02 -9.84
CA GLY A 722 -17.37 -18.32 -11.12
C GLY A 722 -17.11 -19.23 -12.33
N ARG A 723 -17.70 -18.87 -13.47
CA ARG A 723 -17.53 -19.54 -14.77
C ARG A 723 -16.60 -18.73 -15.68
N THR A 724 -16.61 -17.42 -15.55
CA THR A 724 -15.72 -16.52 -16.29
C THR A 724 -14.27 -16.68 -15.81
N ASN A 725 -13.34 -16.88 -16.76
CA ASN A 725 -11.91 -17.13 -16.51
C ASN A 725 -11.61 -18.26 -15.53
N ARG A 726 -12.53 -19.22 -15.39
CA ARG A 726 -12.37 -20.37 -14.52
C ARG A 726 -11.08 -21.11 -14.86
N LYS A 727 -10.28 -21.38 -13.84
CA LYS A 727 -9.07 -22.20 -13.95
C LYS A 727 -9.41 -23.68 -14.11
N GLY A 728 -8.69 -24.35 -15.00
CA GLY A 728 -8.78 -25.80 -15.19
C GLY A 728 -7.79 -26.57 -14.31
N LYS A 729 -7.75 -27.90 -14.50
CA LYS A 729 -6.87 -28.80 -13.74
C LYS A 729 -5.41 -28.34 -13.78
N ASN A 730 -4.67 -28.59 -12.69
CA ASN A 730 -3.27 -28.15 -12.55
C ASN A 730 -3.06 -26.63 -12.74
N ASN A 731 -4.05 -25.81 -12.35
CA ASN A 731 -3.97 -24.35 -12.43
C ASN A 731 -3.81 -23.86 -13.89
N THR A 732 -4.39 -24.56 -14.88
CA THR A 732 -4.42 -24.09 -16.27
C THR A 732 -5.31 -22.87 -16.40
N LEU A 733 -4.93 -21.94 -17.29
CA LEU A 733 -5.67 -20.69 -17.51
C LEU A 733 -7.02 -20.89 -18.23
N LYS A 734 -7.24 -22.04 -18.84
CA LYS A 734 -8.48 -22.38 -19.55
C LYS A 734 -9.03 -23.67 -18.94
N ALA A 735 -10.25 -23.58 -18.43
CA ALA A 735 -11.05 -24.73 -18.01
C ALA A 735 -11.65 -25.45 -19.23
N GLU A 736 -11.60 -26.78 -19.21
CA GLU A 736 -12.32 -27.63 -20.15
C GLU A 736 -13.77 -27.88 -19.67
N PRO A 737 -14.69 -28.31 -20.55
CA PRO A 737 -16.04 -28.70 -20.13
C PRO A 737 -15.99 -29.77 -19.03
N GLY A 738 -16.60 -29.47 -17.88
CA GLY A 738 -16.61 -30.35 -16.70
C GLY A 738 -15.57 -30.01 -15.63
N ASP A 739 -14.64 -29.08 -15.88
CA ASP A 739 -13.73 -28.60 -14.84
C ASP A 739 -14.47 -27.78 -13.77
N VAL A 740 -14.21 -28.14 -12.50
CA VAL A 740 -14.91 -27.59 -11.33
C VAL A 740 -14.38 -26.23 -10.86
N GLY A 741 -13.20 -25.81 -11.33
CA GLY A 741 -12.63 -24.51 -10.99
C GLY A 741 -12.04 -24.41 -9.58
N SER A 742 -11.51 -23.23 -9.27
CA SER A 742 -11.02 -22.88 -7.93
C SER A 742 -12.17 -22.58 -6.99
N VAL A 743 -12.20 -23.20 -5.81
CA VAL A 743 -13.14 -22.87 -4.73
C VAL A 743 -13.01 -21.41 -4.26
N TYR A 744 -11.83 -20.83 -4.41
CA TYR A 744 -11.56 -19.43 -4.03
C TYR A 744 -12.14 -18.41 -5.03
N ALA A 745 -12.66 -18.85 -6.19
CA ALA A 745 -13.36 -18.01 -7.15
C ALA A 745 -14.83 -17.81 -6.77
N VAL A 746 -15.05 -17.22 -5.60
CA VAL A 746 -16.36 -17.05 -4.95
C VAL A 746 -17.27 -16.13 -5.74
N GLY A 747 -18.49 -16.58 -6.03
CA GLY A 747 -19.56 -15.83 -6.66
C GLY A 747 -19.94 -16.33 -8.04
N ALA A 748 -21.25 -16.46 -8.27
CA ALA A 748 -21.83 -16.70 -9.58
C ALA A 748 -23.25 -16.12 -9.62
N ALA A 749 -24.01 -16.38 -10.69
CA ALA A 749 -25.41 -15.94 -10.80
C ALA A 749 -26.30 -16.48 -9.67
N GLU A 750 -25.93 -17.62 -9.10
CA GLU A 750 -26.64 -18.31 -8.02
C GLU A 750 -26.42 -17.67 -6.64
N GLY A 751 -25.41 -16.81 -6.46
CA GLY A 751 -25.16 -16.11 -5.21
C GLY A 751 -23.67 -15.84 -4.91
N GLY A 752 -23.44 -15.17 -3.79
CA GLY A 752 -22.11 -14.78 -3.30
C GLY A 752 -21.72 -15.44 -1.97
N HIS A 753 -21.06 -14.69 -1.09
CA HIS A 753 -20.54 -15.14 0.21
C HIS A 753 -21.61 -15.59 1.23
N GLU A 754 -22.89 -15.29 1.00
CA GLU A 754 -24.01 -15.75 1.84
C GLU A 754 -24.71 -17.01 1.27
N ALA A 755 -24.37 -17.40 0.05
CA ALA A 755 -24.97 -18.54 -0.63
C ALA A 755 -24.10 -19.79 -0.48
N VAL A 756 -24.71 -20.97 -0.64
CA VAL A 756 -23.99 -22.24 -0.78
C VAL A 756 -23.97 -22.66 -2.24
N HIS A 757 -22.92 -23.38 -2.65
CA HIS A 757 -22.80 -23.89 -4.02
C HIS A 757 -23.96 -24.86 -4.31
N PRO A 758 -24.69 -24.72 -5.44
CA PRO A 758 -25.88 -25.53 -5.71
C PRO A 758 -25.63 -27.04 -5.71
N GLU A 759 -24.47 -27.48 -6.20
CA GLU A 759 -24.10 -28.91 -6.19
C GLU A 759 -23.71 -29.44 -4.80
N LEU A 760 -23.42 -28.58 -3.82
CA LEU A 760 -23.23 -29.00 -2.42
C LEU A 760 -24.58 -29.22 -1.71
N GLY A 761 -25.62 -28.49 -2.14
CA GLY A 761 -26.97 -28.53 -1.58
C GLY A 761 -27.52 -27.13 -1.30
N THR A 762 -28.36 -27.03 -0.29
CA THR A 762 -29.06 -25.83 0.18
C THR A 762 -28.54 -25.37 1.54
N LEU A 763 -28.91 -24.16 1.98
CA LEU A 763 -28.60 -23.69 3.33
C LEU A 763 -29.14 -24.62 4.42
N ALA A 764 -30.31 -25.23 4.20
CA ALA A 764 -30.87 -26.21 5.14
C ALA A 764 -30.01 -27.48 5.21
N ASP A 765 -29.41 -27.91 4.09
CA ASP A 765 -28.49 -29.04 4.06
C ASP A 765 -27.19 -28.71 4.82
N PHE A 766 -26.70 -27.47 4.69
CA PHE A 766 -25.56 -26.99 5.48
C PHE A 766 -25.87 -26.94 6.98
N GLU A 767 -27.04 -26.43 7.39
CA GLU A 767 -27.46 -26.43 8.80
C GLU A 767 -27.57 -27.85 9.37
N ARG A 768 -28.02 -28.83 8.57
CA ARG A 768 -27.97 -30.26 8.96
C ARG A 768 -26.53 -30.74 9.16
N LEU A 769 -25.60 -30.38 8.28
CA LEU A 769 -24.18 -30.73 8.43
C LEU A 769 -23.55 -30.11 9.67
N VAL A 770 -23.87 -28.84 9.99
CA VAL A 770 -23.43 -28.18 11.24
C VAL A 770 -23.95 -28.97 12.45
N ALA A 771 -25.24 -29.30 12.48
CA ALA A 771 -25.83 -30.07 13.56
C ALA A 771 -25.21 -31.47 13.69
N ALA A 772 -24.98 -32.16 12.57
CA ALA A 772 -24.34 -33.48 12.55
C ALA A 772 -22.89 -33.41 13.05
N SER A 773 -22.11 -32.42 12.61
CA SER A 773 -20.73 -32.20 13.06
C SER A 773 -20.66 -32.00 14.57
N HIS A 774 -21.53 -31.15 15.12
CA HIS A 774 -21.64 -30.95 16.57
C HIS A 774 -22.03 -32.23 17.32
N ALA A 775 -22.93 -33.05 16.77
CA ALA A 775 -23.32 -34.33 17.37
C ALA A 775 -22.13 -35.32 17.46
N TYR A 776 -21.19 -35.26 16.51
CA TYR A 776 -19.92 -35.99 16.57
C TYR A 776 -18.82 -35.27 17.36
N GLY A 777 -19.12 -34.12 17.98
CA GLY A 777 -18.18 -33.36 18.81
C GLY A 777 -17.12 -32.60 18.00
N MET A 778 -17.45 -32.20 16.77
CA MET A 778 -16.58 -31.39 15.91
C MET A 778 -17.26 -30.05 15.56
N GLU A 779 -16.47 -28.98 15.52
CA GLU A 779 -16.90 -27.66 15.04
C GLU A 779 -16.55 -27.47 13.57
N ILE A 780 -17.37 -26.71 12.85
CA ILE A 780 -17.05 -26.31 11.47
C ILE A 780 -16.31 -24.98 11.48
N ALA A 781 -15.16 -24.96 10.79
CA ALA A 781 -14.48 -23.73 10.40
C ALA A 781 -14.72 -23.44 8.93
N LEU A 782 -15.23 -22.24 8.62
CA LEU A 782 -15.38 -21.80 7.24
C LEU A 782 -14.23 -20.92 6.82
N ASP A 783 -13.76 -21.12 5.59
CA ASP A 783 -12.91 -20.15 4.93
C ASP A 783 -13.67 -18.83 4.71
N PHE A 784 -13.03 -17.72 5.04
CA PHE A 784 -13.50 -16.38 4.73
C PHE A 784 -12.48 -15.68 3.84
N ALA A 785 -12.63 -15.90 2.53
CA ALA A 785 -11.82 -15.29 1.49
C ALA A 785 -12.50 -14.04 0.93
N ILE A 786 -12.01 -12.86 1.29
CA ILE A 786 -12.56 -11.59 0.80
C ILE A 786 -12.02 -11.31 -0.61
N GLN A 787 -12.71 -11.88 -1.59
CA GLN A 787 -12.46 -11.74 -3.02
C GLN A 787 -13.67 -12.26 -3.80
N CYS A 788 -13.79 -11.89 -5.07
CA CYS A 788 -14.95 -12.22 -5.89
C CYS A 788 -14.53 -12.71 -7.26
N SER A 789 -15.21 -13.72 -7.79
CA SER A 789 -15.13 -14.04 -9.20
C SER A 789 -15.74 -12.89 -10.04
N PRO A 790 -15.44 -12.82 -11.35
CA PRO A 790 -16.09 -11.86 -12.25
C PRO A 790 -17.61 -12.00 -12.31
N ASP A 791 -18.16 -13.15 -11.91
CA ASP A 791 -19.59 -13.44 -11.94
C ASP A 791 -20.29 -13.15 -10.61
N HIS A 792 -19.57 -12.70 -9.58
CA HIS A 792 -20.15 -12.40 -8.27
C HIS A 792 -21.21 -11.29 -8.36
N PRO A 793 -22.37 -11.39 -7.67
CA PRO A 793 -23.43 -10.38 -7.75
C PRO A 793 -22.96 -8.95 -7.42
N TRP A 794 -22.07 -8.80 -6.45
CA TRP A 794 -21.44 -7.52 -6.09
C TRP A 794 -20.75 -6.81 -7.25
N ILE A 795 -20.23 -7.52 -8.26
CA ILE A 795 -19.65 -6.86 -9.45
C ILE A 795 -20.68 -5.95 -10.13
N LYS A 796 -21.97 -6.33 -10.11
CA LYS A 796 -23.06 -5.56 -10.69
C LYS A 796 -23.74 -4.63 -9.68
N THR A 797 -23.96 -5.10 -8.46
CA THR A 797 -24.74 -4.35 -7.45
C THR A 797 -23.90 -3.36 -6.65
N HIS A 798 -22.60 -3.61 -6.52
CA HIS A 798 -21.62 -2.79 -5.80
C HIS A 798 -20.33 -2.61 -6.61
N PRO A 799 -20.40 -2.05 -7.84
CA PRO A 799 -19.21 -1.84 -8.65
C PRO A 799 -18.18 -0.96 -7.93
N GLU A 800 -18.61 -0.09 -7.00
CA GLU A 800 -17.76 0.75 -6.15
C GLU A 800 -16.87 -0.02 -5.17
N TRP A 801 -17.13 -1.32 -4.95
CA TRP A 801 -16.29 -2.19 -4.12
C TRP A 801 -15.11 -2.77 -4.89
N PHE A 802 -14.96 -2.52 -6.18
CA PHE A 802 -13.92 -3.13 -6.99
C PHE A 802 -13.09 -2.10 -7.75
N GLU A 803 -11.86 -2.49 -8.08
CA GLU A 803 -11.00 -1.71 -8.96
C GLU A 803 -11.28 -2.06 -10.42
N TRP A 804 -11.86 -1.09 -11.12
CA TRP A 804 -12.08 -1.12 -12.55
C TRP A 804 -10.93 -0.43 -13.26
N ARG A 805 -10.38 -1.10 -14.27
CA ARG A 805 -9.38 -0.49 -15.15
C ARG A 805 -10.06 0.58 -16.02
N PRO A 806 -9.29 1.54 -16.56
CA PRO A 806 -9.85 2.58 -17.43
C PRO A 806 -10.56 2.06 -18.69
N ASP A 807 -10.28 0.83 -19.11
CA ASP A 807 -10.95 0.14 -20.23
C ASP A 807 -12.26 -0.56 -19.81
N GLY A 808 -12.71 -0.37 -18.56
CA GLY A 808 -13.89 -0.99 -17.99
C GLY A 808 -13.70 -2.46 -17.62
N THR A 809 -12.49 -3.01 -17.74
CA THR A 809 -12.22 -4.39 -17.31
C THR A 809 -11.95 -4.45 -15.82
N LEU A 810 -12.40 -5.53 -15.19
CA LEU A 810 -12.19 -5.78 -13.78
C LEU A 810 -10.74 -6.23 -13.53
N ARG A 811 -10.07 -5.66 -12.54
CA ARG A 811 -8.70 -6.04 -12.21
C ARG A 811 -8.65 -7.36 -11.45
N PHE A 812 -7.91 -8.33 -12.00
CA PHE A 812 -7.69 -9.61 -11.32
C PHE A 812 -6.81 -9.51 -10.07
N ALA A 813 -6.99 -10.43 -9.13
CA ALA A 813 -6.13 -10.53 -7.96
C ALA A 813 -4.77 -11.14 -8.30
N GLU A 814 -3.72 -10.67 -7.64
CA GLU A 814 -2.36 -11.20 -7.78
C GLU A 814 -1.69 -11.26 -6.39
N ASN A 815 -0.89 -12.31 -6.17
CA ASN A 815 0.07 -12.40 -5.06
C ASN A 815 1.43 -12.82 -5.64
N PRO A 816 2.23 -11.86 -6.13
CA PRO A 816 3.38 -12.15 -6.99
C PRO A 816 4.32 -13.22 -6.42
N PRO A 817 4.71 -14.24 -7.20
CA PRO A 817 4.52 -14.38 -8.65
C PRO A 817 3.18 -15.03 -9.08
N LYS A 818 2.25 -15.33 -8.15
CA LYS A 818 0.97 -15.99 -8.45
C LYS A 818 -0.04 -14.98 -9.03
N LYS A 819 -0.65 -15.33 -10.16
CA LYS A 819 -1.79 -14.61 -10.77
C LYS A 819 -3.07 -15.43 -10.61
N TYR A 820 -4.17 -14.72 -10.36
CA TYR A 820 -5.49 -15.32 -10.14
C TYR A 820 -6.52 -14.65 -11.05
N GLU A 821 -6.51 -15.02 -12.32
CA GLU A 821 -7.38 -14.50 -13.39
C GLU A 821 -8.88 -14.80 -13.17
N ASP A 822 -9.17 -15.72 -12.27
CA ASP A 822 -10.49 -16.19 -11.86
C ASP A 822 -11.11 -15.37 -10.71
N ILE A 823 -10.38 -14.42 -10.12
CA ILE A 823 -10.83 -13.60 -8.99
C ILE A 823 -10.39 -12.15 -9.09
N SER A 824 -11.10 -11.30 -8.36
CA SER A 824 -10.85 -9.88 -8.18
C SER A 824 -10.95 -9.53 -6.70
N ASN A 825 -10.03 -8.69 -6.23
CA ASN A 825 -10.04 -8.22 -4.85
C ASN A 825 -11.02 -7.06 -4.69
N VAL A 826 -11.62 -6.95 -3.51
CA VAL A 826 -12.42 -5.78 -3.13
C VAL A 826 -11.52 -4.63 -2.66
N HIS A 827 -11.97 -3.42 -2.87
CA HIS A 827 -11.37 -2.18 -2.38
C HIS A 827 -12.01 -1.80 -1.04
N PHE A 828 -11.20 -1.53 -0.01
CA PHE A 828 -11.69 -1.32 1.37
C PHE A 828 -11.98 0.14 1.75
N TYR A 829 -11.64 1.08 0.87
CA TYR A 829 -11.76 2.52 1.10
C TYR A 829 -12.57 3.19 -0.03
N GLY A 830 -12.58 4.52 -0.11
CA GLY A 830 -13.33 5.23 -1.14
C GLY A 830 -14.83 4.97 -1.03
N GLY A 831 -15.49 4.68 -2.16
CA GLY A 831 -16.94 4.40 -2.20
C GLY A 831 -17.38 3.15 -1.44
N ALA A 832 -16.44 2.27 -1.08
CA ALA A 832 -16.72 1.05 -0.34
C ALA A 832 -16.83 1.24 1.18
N LEU A 833 -16.32 2.35 1.74
CA LEU A 833 -16.38 2.62 3.17
C LEU A 833 -17.61 3.50 3.49
N PRO A 834 -18.50 3.13 4.44
CA PRO A 834 -18.41 1.97 5.35
C PRO A 834 -19.16 0.71 4.85
N SER A 835 -19.82 0.75 3.69
CA SER A 835 -20.78 -0.28 3.27
C SER A 835 -20.18 -1.69 3.16
N LEU A 836 -19.00 -1.83 2.53
CA LEU A 836 -18.31 -3.12 2.44
C LEU A 836 -17.90 -3.65 3.82
N TRP A 837 -17.42 -2.79 4.72
CA TRP A 837 -17.01 -3.22 6.06
C TRP A 837 -18.19 -3.81 6.84
N ILE A 838 -19.34 -3.12 6.76
CA ILE A 838 -20.60 -3.56 7.37
C ILE A 838 -21.06 -4.88 6.75
N GLU A 839 -21.08 -4.99 5.42
CA GLU A 839 -21.49 -6.21 4.72
C GLU A 839 -20.63 -7.42 5.12
N LEU A 840 -19.30 -7.26 5.12
CA LEU A 840 -18.38 -8.34 5.49
C LEU A 840 -18.56 -8.79 6.95
N ARG A 841 -18.82 -7.85 7.87
CA ARG A 841 -19.17 -8.17 9.26
C ARG A 841 -20.49 -8.94 9.32
N ASP A 842 -21.49 -8.49 8.58
CA ASP A 842 -22.85 -9.06 8.62
C ASP A 842 -22.89 -10.46 8.01
N ILE A 843 -22.09 -10.74 6.98
CA ILE A 843 -21.85 -12.10 6.45
C ILE A 843 -21.32 -13.03 7.56
N VAL A 844 -20.27 -12.61 8.26
CA VAL A 844 -19.66 -13.41 9.35
C VAL A 844 -20.67 -13.63 10.47
N MET A 845 -21.43 -12.60 10.86
CA MET A 845 -22.51 -12.72 11.86
C MET A 845 -23.65 -13.62 11.37
N GLY A 846 -23.97 -13.62 10.08
CA GLY A 846 -24.99 -14.47 9.46
C GLY A 846 -24.62 -15.96 9.49
N TRP A 847 -23.36 -16.30 9.22
CA TRP A 847 -22.84 -17.65 9.38
C TRP A 847 -22.73 -18.06 10.85
N ALA A 848 -22.37 -17.12 11.73
CA ALA A 848 -22.41 -17.35 13.17
C ALA A 848 -23.84 -17.62 13.67
N ALA A 849 -24.86 -16.90 13.19
CA ALA A 849 -26.25 -17.21 13.55
C ALA A 849 -26.66 -18.66 13.19
N ARG A 850 -26.01 -19.26 12.18
CA ARG A 850 -26.24 -20.64 11.70
C ARG A 850 -25.34 -21.71 12.35
N GLY A 851 -24.61 -21.33 13.40
CA GLY A 851 -23.84 -22.28 14.22
C GLY A 851 -22.35 -22.40 13.88
N VAL A 852 -21.85 -21.69 12.87
CA VAL A 852 -20.40 -21.61 12.61
C VAL A 852 -19.73 -20.74 13.69
N ARG A 853 -18.68 -21.23 14.35
CA ARG A 853 -17.97 -20.49 15.41
C ARG A 853 -16.51 -20.25 15.13
N ILE A 854 -16.04 -20.66 13.95
CA ILE A 854 -14.64 -20.55 13.58
C ILE A 854 -14.55 -20.08 12.13
N PHE A 855 -13.72 -19.07 11.90
CA PHE A 855 -13.45 -18.54 10.57
C PHE A 855 -11.95 -18.56 10.29
N ARG A 856 -11.53 -19.34 9.29
CA ARG A 856 -10.18 -19.27 8.74
C ARG A 856 -10.19 -18.15 7.72
N VAL A 857 -9.49 -17.06 8.01
CA VAL A 857 -9.49 -15.88 7.14
C VAL A 857 -8.32 -16.01 6.17
N ASP A 858 -8.63 -15.97 4.87
CA ASP A 858 -7.65 -16.06 3.79
C ASP A 858 -6.88 -14.75 3.64
N ASN A 859 -5.55 -14.86 3.59
CA ASN A 859 -4.63 -13.76 3.30
C ASN A 859 -4.98 -12.41 3.98
N PRO A 860 -5.26 -12.34 5.30
CA PRO A 860 -5.76 -11.12 5.94
C PRO A 860 -4.73 -10.00 5.93
N HIS A 861 -3.46 -10.32 5.73
CA HIS A 861 -2.36 -9.36 5.58
C HIS A 861 -2.45 -8.53 4.29
N THR A 862 -3.32 -8.90 3.35
CA THR A 862 -3.62 -8.13 2.13
C THR A 862 -4.79 -7.15 2.34
N LYS A 863 -5.44 -7.18 3.51
CA LYS A 863 -6.60 -6.36 3.87
C LYS A 863 -6.23 -5.38 5.00
N PRO A 864 -6.93 -4.25 5.18
CA PRO A 864 -6.52 -3.24 6.15
C PRO A 864 -6.58 -3.71 7.60
N ILE A 865 -5.56 -3.39 8.38
CA ILE A 865 -5.52 -3.71 9.82
C ILE A 865 -6.68 -3.07 10.60
N PRO A 866 -7.04 -1.78 10.41
CA PRO A 866 -8.14 -1.18 11.16
C PRO A 866 -9.50 -1.84 10.90
N PHE A 867 -9.70 -2.39 9.69
CA PHE A 867 -10.88 -3.19 9.39
C PHE A 867 -10.96 -4.42 10.28
N TRP A 868 -9.86 -5.17 10.43
CA TRP A 868 -9.83 -6.36 11.27
C TRP A 868 -10.00 -6.03 12.76
N GLU A 869 -9.36 -4.96 13.24
CA GLU A 869 -9.53 -4.49 14.63
C GLU A 869 -11.00 -4.19 14.94
N TRP A 870 -11.68 -3.50 14.02
CA TRP A 870 -13.10 -3.18 14.15
C TRP A 870 -14.01 -4.41 13.99
N MET A 871 -13.86 -5.18 12.92
CA MET A 871 -14.75 -6.30 12.61
C MET A 871 -14.69 -7.40 13.68
N ILE A 872 -13.49 -7.77 14.12
CA ILE A 872 -13.32 -8.82 15.15
C ILE A 872 -13.90 -8.34 16.49
N ALA A 873 -13.72 -7.07 16.84
CA ALA A 873 -14.31 -6.51 18.05
C ALA A 873 -15.85 -6.53 18.01
N GLU A 874 -16.44 -6.13 16.89
CA GLU A 874 -17.90 -6.17 16.69
C GLU A 874 -18.46 -7.60 16.77
N VAL A 875 -17.83 -8.56 16.06
CA VAL A 875 -18.26 -9.95 16.06
C VAL A 875 -18.11 -10.56 17.45
N ASN A 876 -16.98 -10.39 18.14
CA ASN A 876 -16.81 -10.92 19.50
C ASN A 876 -17.68 -10.21 20.55
N GLY A 877 -18.11 -8.97 20.30
CA GLY A 877 -19.09 -8.29 21.15
C GLY A 877 -20.46 -8.99 21.13
N ARG A 878 -20.85 -9.58 20.00
CA ARG A 878 -22.11 -10.32 19.83
C ARG A 878 -21.96 -11.83 20.11
N TYR A 879 -20.85 -12.41 19.65
CA TYR A 879 -20.51 -13.83 19.72
C TYR A 879 -19.08 -13.99 20.26
N PRO A 880 -18.88 -13.88 21.58
CA PRO A 880 -17.54 -13.93 22.19
C PRO A 880 -16.83 -15.28 22.00
N ASP A 881 -17.57 -16.33 21.66
CA ASP A 881 -17.07 -17.67 21.35
C ASP A 881 -16.55 -17.86 19.93
N VAL A 882 -16.68 -16.85 19.05
CA VAL A 882 -16.14 -16.90 17.69
C VAL A 882 -14.61 -16.78 17.67
N ILE A 883 -13.95 -17.69 16.95
CA ILE A 883 -12.51 -17.75 16.75
C ILE A 883 -12.17 -17.36 15.32
N PHE A 884 -11.24 -16.41 15.15
CA PHE A 884 -10.62 -16.10 13.87
C PHE A 884 -9.20 -16.68 13.80
N LEU A 885 -8.91 -17.39 12.70
CA LEU A 885 -7.58 -17.88 12.35
C LEU A 885 -7.02 -17.04 11.20
N ALA A 886 -5.89 -16.38 11.40
CA ALA A 886 -5.21 -15.60 10.36
C ALA A 886 -4.29 -16.47 9.49
N GLU A 887 -4.61 -16.65 8.21
CA GLU A 887 -3.68 -17.23 7.24
C GLU A 887 -2.72 -16.18 6.67
N ALA A 888 -1.70 -15.83 7.45
CA ALA A 888 -0.76 -14.78 7.09
C ALA A 888 0.67 -15.30 6.95
N PHE A 889 1.01 -15.87 5.80
CA PHE A 889 2.40 -16.19 5.43
C PHE A 889 3.12 -14.95 4.87
N THR A 890 3.37 -14.00 5.75
CA THR A 890 3.97 -12.70 5.40
C THR A 890 5.13 -12.38 6.34
N ARG A 891 5.70 -11.17 6.34
CA ARG A 891 6.80 -10.77 7.24
C ARG A 891 6.38 -10.81 8.72
N PRO A 892 7.29 -11.09 9.66
CA PRO A 892 6.95 -11.34 11.07
C PRO A 892 6.18 -10.20 11.75
N LYS A 893 6.51 -8.94 11.45
CA LYS A 893 5.84 -7.78 12.06
C LYS A 893 4.34 -7.72 11.73
N MET A 894 3.97 -8.05 10.48
CA MET A 894 2.57 -8.07 10.06
C MET A 894 1.81 -9.23 10.73
N MET A 895 2.41 -10.41 10.80
CA MET A 895 1.84 -11.56 11.52
C MET A 895 1.56 -11.22 12.99
N LYS A 896 2.55 -10.63 13.68
CA LYS A 896 2.41 -10.20 15.07
C LYS A 896 1.32 -9.14 15.23
N LYS A 897 1.21 -8.19 14.30
CA LYS A 897 0.18 -7.14 14.34
C LYS A 897 -1.23 -7.69 14.13
N LEU A 898 -1.43 -8.65 13.23
CA LEU A 898 -2.73 -9.31 13.04
C LEU A 898 -3.17 -10.06 14.31
N ALA A 899 -2.26 -10.81 14.94
CA ALA A 899 -2.57 -11.41 16.23
C ALA A 899 -3.01 -10.37 17.26
N LYS A 900 -2.28 -9.25 17.38
CA LYS A 900 -2.65 -8.13 18.27
C LYS A 900 -3.97 -7.45 17.90
N ALA A 901 -4.35 -7.43 16.62
CA ALA A 901 -5.60 -6.83 16.15
C ALA A 901 -6.86 -7.56 16.64
N GLY A 902 -6.72 -8.83 17.03
CA GLY A 902 -7.82 -9.60 17.63
C GLY A 902 -7.84 -11.07 17.26
N TYR A 903 -7.12 -11.49 16.21
CA TYR A 903 -7.12 -12.87 15.73
C TYR A 903 -6.74 -13.87 16.83
N GLN A 904 -7.64 -14.79 17.16
CA GLN A 904 -7.45 -15.77 18.23
C GLN A 904 -6.32 -16.75 17.92
N GLN A 905 -6.14 -17.10 16.65
CA GLN A 905 -5.10 -18.00 16.16
C GLN A 905 -4.41 -17.44 14.90
N SER A 906 -3.21 -17.91 14.63
CA SER A 906 -2.44 -17.53 13.44
C SER A 906 -1.69 -18.72 12.86
N TYR A 907 -1.66 -18.85 11.53
CA TYR A 907 -0.69 -19.68 10.84
C TYR A 907 0.74 -19.22 11.12
N THR A 908 1.72 -20.08 10.82
CA THR A 908 3.11 -19.91 11.26
C THR A 908 4.10 -20.32 10.17
N TYR A 909 5.39 -20.10 10.41
CA TYR A 909 6.44 -20.58 9.50
C TYR A 909 6.82 -22.04 9.70
N PHE A 910 6.02 -22.82 10.43
CA PHE A 910 6.37 -24.19 10.83
C PHE A 910 6.83 -25.06 9.64
N THR A 911 6.13 -25.00 8.51
CA THR A 911 6.46 -25.75 7.28
C THR A 911 7.86 -25.49 6.73
N TRP A 912 8.42 -24.31 6.99
CA TRP A 912 9.77 -23.91 6.58
C TRP A 912 10.78 -23.91 7.75
N ARG A 913 10.48 -24.63 8.84
CA ARG A 913 11.42 -24.91 9.94
C ARG A 913 11.56 -26.41 10.05
N ASN A 914 12.72 -26.95 9.68
CA ASN A 914 12.95 -28.39 9.52
C ASN A 914 14.17 -28.87 10.29
N THR A 915 15.16 -28.02 10.52
CA THR A 915 16.33 -28.38 11.34
C THR A 915 16.03 -28.24 12.83
N LYS A 916 16.84 -28.89 13.67
CA LYS A 916 16.74 -28.79 15.13
C LYS A 916 16.85 -27.36 15.62
N GLN A 917 17.80 -26.60 15.08
CA GLN A 917 18.02 -25.20 15.43
C GLN A 917 16.79 -24.35 15.06
N GLU A 918 16.34 -24.44 13.81
CA GLU A 918 15.17 -23.72 13.30
C GLU A 918 13.91 -23.97 14.14
N LEU A 919 13.65 -25.23 14.49
CA LEU A 919 12.49 -25.62 15.29
C LEU A 919 12.60 -25.12 16.73
N THR A 920 13.79 -25.21 17.33
CA THR A 920 14.05 -24.76 18.70
C THR A 920 13.89 -23.26 18.82
N GLU A 921 14.56 -22.49 17.96
CA GLU A 921 14.51 -21.02 17.96
C GLU A 921 13.07 -20.53 17.75
N TYR A 922 12.36 -21.12 16.79
CA TYR A 922 11.00 -20.68 16.47
C TYR A 922 9.98 -21.03 17.57
N ALA A 923 10.09 -22.23 18.16
CA ALA A 923 9.23 -22.61 19.28
C ALA A 923 9.47 -21.72 20.51
N LEU A 924 10.73 -21.37 20.80
CA LEU A 924 11.07 -20.44 21.90
C LEU A 924 10.63 -19.00 21.61
N GLU A 925 10.72 -18.52 20.36
CA GLU A 925 10.15 -17.22 19.98
C GLU A 925 8.64 -17.17 20.26
N LEU A 926 7.91 -18.21 19.84
CA LEU A 926 6.47 -18.31 20.03
C LEU A 926 6.12 -18.38 21.52
N ALA A 927 6.80 -19.24 22.29
CA ALA A 927 6.55 -19.46 23.72
C ALA A 927 6.95 -18.27 24.62
N GLY A 928 7.86 -17.40 24.15
CA GLY A 928 8.31 -16.21 24.88
C GLY A 928 7.27 -15.08 24.93
N PRO A 929 7.68 -13.79 24.93
CA PRO A 929 6.75 -12.65 25.04
C PRO A 929 5.66 -12.60 23.95
N MET A 930 5.89 -13.26 22.81
CA MET A 930 4.90 -13.37 21.74
C MET A 930 3.69 -14.23 22.15
N GLY A 931 3.88 -15.18 23.06
CA GLY A 931 2.84 -16.09 23.54
C GLY A 931 1.73 -15.40 24.32
N ASP A 932 1.92 -14.15 24.74
CA ASP A 932 0.87 -13.34 25.39
C ASP A 932 -0.22 -12.87 24.43
N TYR A 933 0.00 -12.89 23.11
CA TYR A 933 -1.00 -12.42 22.14
C TYR A 933 -1.10 -13.29 20.88
N TYR A 934 -0.16 -14.19 20.65
CA TYR A 934 -0.08 -15.03 19.46
C TYR A 934 -0.29 -16.50 19.80
N ARG A 935 -1.30 -17.15 19.20
CA ARG A 935 -1.53 -18.59 19.36
C ARG A 935 -1.21 -19.31 18.04
N PRO A 936 -0.14 -20.11 17.98
CA PRO A 936 0.31 -20.72 16.74
C PRO A 936 -0.61 -21.88 16.33
N ASN A 937 -1.10 -21.87 15.09
CA ASN A 937 -1.72 -23.03 14.45
C ASN A 937 -0.71 -23.69 13.50
N PHE A 938 -0.20 -24.87 13.87
CA PHE A 938 0.80 -25.61 13.10
C PHE A 938 0.12 -26.56 12.12
N PHE A 939 -0.26 -26.03 10.95
CA PHE A 939 -0.59 -26.90 9.82
C PHE A 939 0.68 -27.58 9.28
N ALA A 940 0.66 -28.91 9.17
CA ALA A 940 1.80 -29.67 8.64
C ALA A 940 1.92 -29.58 7.12
N ASN A 941 0.78 -29.39 6.44
CA ASN A 941 0.62 -29.08 5.03
C ASN A 941 -0.65 -28.23 4.84
N THR A 942 -0.80 -27.61 3.68
CA THR A 942 -2.05 -26.96 3.24
C THR A 942 -2.25 -27.25 1.75
N PRO A 943 -3.43 -26.98 1.15
CA PRO A 943 -3.62 -27.16 -0.29
C PRO A 943 -2.64 -26.38 -1.17
N ASP A 944 -2.03 -25.31 -0.64
CA ASP A 944 -1.04 -24.46 -1.29
C ASP A 944 0.41 -24.80 -0.92
N ILE A 945 0.63 -25.55 0.17
CA ILE A 945 1.95 -25.84 0.74
C ILE A 945 2.08 -27.36 0.92
N ASN A 946 2.72 -27.98 -0.07
CA ASN A 946 3.40 -29.27 -0.04
C ASN A 946 4.90 -29.04 0.26
N PRO A 947 5.32 -29.01 1.55
CA PRO A 947 6.66 -28.60 1.93
C PRO A 947 7.74 -29.46 1.26
N HIS A 948 8.84 -28.85 0.82
CA HIS A 948 9.95 -29.57 0.18
C HIS A 948 10.49 -30.76 1.00
N TYR A 949 10.45 -30.66 2.33
CA TYR A 949 10.82 -31.78 3.21
C TYR A 949 9.99 -33.04 2.93
N LEU A 950 8.66 -32.91 2.77
CA LEU A 950 7.76 -34.04 2.57
C LEU A 950 7.89 -34.67 1.18
N GLN A 951 8.23 -33.87 0.17
CA GLN A 951 8.34 -34.30 -1.23
C GLN A 951 9.34 -35.46 -1.45
N THR A 952 10.34 -35.60 -0.57
CA THR A 952 11.42 -36.61 -0.72
C THR A 952 11.66 -37.47 0.52
N SER A 953 10.91 -37.27 1.60
CA SER A 953 11.11 -37.98 2.87
C SER A 953 10.42 -39.34 2.94
N GLY A 954 9.43 -39.59 2.08
CA GLY A 954 8.52 -40.73 2.20
C GLY A 954 7.74 -40.72 3.52
N ARG A 955 7.10 -41.86 3.84
CA ARG A 955 6.26 -42.05 5.03
C ARG A 955 6.92 -41.57 6.35
N PRO A 956 8.21 -41.83 6.64
CA PRO A 956 8.82 -41.38 7.89
C PRO A 956 8.78 -39.85 8.08
N GLY A 957 8.93 -39.06 7.02
CA GLY A 957 8.83 -37.61 7.15
C GLY A 957 7.44 -37.13 7.53
N PHE A 958 6.37 -37.78 7.06
CA PHE A 958 5.01 -37.46 7.48
C PHE A 958 4.78 -37.77 8.97
N VAL A 959 5.32 -38.89 9.46
CA VAL A 959 5.33 -39.23 10.90
C VAL A 959 6.06 -38.15 11.72
N VAL A 960 7.23 -37.72 11.25
CA VAL A 960 8.04 -36.66 11.88
C VAL A 960 7.27 -35.35 11.95
N ARG A 961 6.73 -34.87 10.83
CA ARG A 961 6.02 -33.58 10.76
C ARG A 961 4.70 -33.59 11.52
N ALA A 962 3.93 -34.68 11.46
CA ALA A 962 2.72 -34.84 12.26
C ALA A 962 3.02 -34.75 13.76
N THR A 963 4.05 -35.48 14.20
CA THR A 963 4.46 -35.50 15.60
C THR A 963 4.87 -34.10 16.05
N LEU A 964 5.81 -33.45 15.34
CA LEU A 964 6.28 -32.10 15.68
C LEU A 964 5.14 -31.08 15.73
N ALA A 965 4.22 -31.10 14.75
CA ALA A 965 3.07 -30.20 14.72
C ALA A 965 2.17 -30.42 15.96
N ALA A 966 1.86 -31.68 16.23
CA ALA A 966 0.98 -32.13 17.31
C ALA A 966 1.58 -31.99 18.71
N THR A 967 2.89 -31.91 18.88
CA THR A 967 3.51 -31.88 20.22
C THR A 967 4.20 -30.57 20.56
N LEU A 968 4.70 -29.80 19.58
CA LEU A 968 5.24 -28.45 19.84
C LEU A 968 4.11 -27.44 20.04
N SER A 969 3.09 -27.46 19.19
CA SER A 969 1.95 -26.53 19.29
C SER A 969 0.75 -27.16 19.99
N SER A 970 0.01 -26.35 20.73
CA SER A 970 -1.30 -26.72 21.28
C SER A 970 -2.42 -26.65 20.25
N VAL A 971 -2.22 -25.96 19.11
CA VAL A 971 -3.12 -26.03 17.93
C VAL A 971 -2.35 -26.52 16.71
N TYR A 972 -2.87 -27.54 16.04
CA TYR A 972 -2.26 -28.06 14.81
C TYR A 972 -3.33 -28.51 13.81
N GLY A 973 -2.95 -28.63 12.54
CA GLY A 973 -3.83 -29.13 11.50
C GLY A 973 -3.13 -29.92 10.40
N ILE A 974 -3.93 -30.65 9.64
CA ILE A 974 -3.51 -31.31 8.40
C ILE A 974 -4.59 -31.16 7.33
N TYR A 975 -4.16 -31.18 6.08
CA TYR A 975 -5.05 -31.22 4.91
C TYR A 975 -5.18 -32.65 4.38
N ASN A 976 -6.42 -33.06 4.07
CA ASN A 976 -6.80 -34.38 3.56
C ASN A 976 -5.83 -34.88 2.46
N GLY A 977 -5.33 -36.10 2.64
CA GLY A 977 -4.28 -36.71 1.82
C GLY A 977 -2.92 -36.75 2.55
N PHE A 978 -2.72 -35.94 3.60
CA PHE A 978 -1.54 -36.01 4.44
C PHE A 978 -1.38 -37.39 5.12
N GLU A 979 -2.48 -37.96 5.61
CA GLU A 979 -2.51 -39.28 6.23
C GLU A 979 -2.11 -40.39 5.25
N LEU A 980 -2.31 -40.15 3.95
CA LEU A 980 -1.93 -41.05 2.87
C LEU A 980 -0.48 -40.82 2.39
N CYS A 981 0.24 -39.87 2.98
CA CYS A 981 1.58 -39.46 2.60
C CYS A 981 1.65 -38.93 1.16
N GLU A 982 0.60 -38.23 0.69
CA GLU A 982 0.62 -37.56 -0.61
C GLU A 982 1.65 -36.44 -0.62
N ALA A 983 2.61 -36.54 -1.54
CA ALA A 983 3.76 -35.63 -1.60
C ALA A 983 4.17 -35.23 -3.02
N ALA A 984 3.48 -35.75 -4.05
CA ALA A 984 3.85 -35.51 -5.45
C ALA A 984 3.76 -34.00 -5.76
N PRO A 985 4.88 -33.33 -6.06
CA PRO A 985 4.88 -31.90 -6.30
C PRO A 985 4.66 -31.58 -7.77
N TYR A 986 4.06 -30.43 -8.05
CA TYR A 986 4.31 -29.79 -9.34
C TYR A 986 5.81 -29.48 -9.43
N PRO A 987 6.52 -29.85 -10.52
CA PRO A 987 7.99 -29.79 -10.57
C PRO A 987 8.57 -28.45 -10.13
N GLY A 988 9.45 -28.49 -9.11
CA GLY A 988 10.16 -27.32 -8.58
C GLY A 988 9.31 -26.37 -7.72
N LYS A 989 8.09 -26.75 -7.34
CA LYS A 989 7.18 -25.92 -6.53
C LYS A 989 6.73 -26.65 -5.26
N GLU A 990 6.19 -25.88 -4.32
CA GLU A 990 5.48 -26.40 -3.14
C GLU A 990 3.99 -26.66 -3.42
N GLU A 991 3.54 -26.63 -4.68
CA GLU A 991 2.16 -26.97 -5.05
C GLU A 991 2.03 -28.49 -5.27
N TYR A 992 0.88 -29.06 -4.91
CA TYR A 992 0.57 -30.45 -5.22
C TYR A 992 0.36 -30.67 -6.73
N LEU A 993 0.88 -31.79 -7.25
CA LEU A 993 0.50 -32.28 -8.58
C LEU A 993 -0.97 -32.69 -8.57
N ASN A 994 -1.70 -32.30 -9.62
CA ASN A 994 -3.14 -32.48 -9.75
C ASN A 994 -3.85 -31.96 -8.48
N SER A 995 -3.67 -30.66 -8.16
CA SER A 995 -4.18 -30.09 -6.91
C SER A 995 -5.72 -30.14 -6.85
N GLU A 996 -6.27 -30.57 -5.71
CA GLU A 996 -7.71 -30.63 -5.42
C GLU A 996 -8.39 -29.25 -5.48
N LYS A 997 -7.60 -28.17 -5.42
CA LYS A 997 -8.08 -26.81 -5.70
C LYS A 997 -8.74 -26.68 -7.07
N TYR A 998 -8.35 -27.49 -8.06
CA TYR A 998 -8.82 -27.36 -9.45
C TYR A 998 -9.51 -28.62 -9.99
N GLU A 999 -9.58 -29.70 -9.23
CA GLU A 999 -10.23 -30.95 -9.63
C GLU A 999 -10.91 -31.65 -8.45
N LEU A 1000 -11.84 -32.56 -8.76
CA LEU A 1000 -12.39 -33.49 -7.77
C LEU A 1000 -11.40 -34.61 -7.51
N LYS A 1001 -11.28 -35.01 -6.25
CA LYS A 1001 -10.48 -36.18 -5.86
C LYS A 1001 -11.32 -37.21 -5.14
N ALA A 1002 -10.95 -38.46 -5.32
CA ALA A 1002 -11.41 -39.58 -4.50
C ALA A 1002 -10.18 -40.29 -3.95
N TRP A 1003 -10.27 -40.72 -2.70
CA TRP A 1003 -9.16 -41.26 -1.95
C TRP A 1003 -9.47 -42.69 -1.52
N ASP A 1004 -8.50 -43.59 -1.67
CA ASP A 1004 -8.50 -44.86 -0.96
C ASP A 1004 -7.85 -44.64 0.41
N HIS A 1005 -8.67 -44.34 1.41
CA HIS A 1005 -8.21 -44.02 2.77
C HIS A 1005 -7.52 -45.20 3.47
N ASP A 1006 -7.77 -46.43 3.00
CA ASP A 1006 -7.18 -47.66 3.53
C ASP A 1006 -5.92 -48.10 2.77
N ARG A 1007 -5.43 -47.28 1.82
CA ARG A 1007 -4.23 -47.57 1.04
C ARG A 1007 -3.05 -47.96 1.95
N PRO A 1008 -2.36 -49.08 1.67
CA PRO A 1008 -1.20 -49.49 2.44
C PRO A 1008 -0.12 -48.41 2.52
N GLY A 1009 0.50 -48.26 3.69
CA GLY A 1009 1.55 -47.26 3.92
C GLY A 1009 1.06 -45.90 4.44
N ASN A 1010 -0.25 -45.74 4.69
CA ASN A 1010 -0.80 -44.57 5.37
C ASN A 1010 -0.28 -44.45 6.83
N ILE A 1011 -0.56 -43.30 7.45
CA ILE A 1011 -0.20 -42.98 8.84
C ILE A 1011 -1.43 -42.68 9.72
N ARG A 1012 -2.61 -43.19 9.33
CA ARG A 1012 -3.89 -42.98 10.02
C ARG A 1012 -3.81 -43.32 11.51
N ASP A 1013 -3.31 -44.51 11.83
CA ASP A 1013 -3.15 -44.99 13.20
C ASP A 1013 -2.22 -44.10 14.04
N HIS A 1014 -1.21 -43.51 13.41
CA HIS A 1014 -0.31 -42.57 14.08
C HIS A 1014 -1.04 -41.28 14.45
N ILE A 1015 -1.85 -40.73 13.54
CA ILE A 1015 -2.66 -39.53 13.78
C ILE A 1015 -3.69 -39.79 14.89
N VAL A 1016 -4.39 -40.92 14.85
CA VAL A 1016 -5.34 -41.34 15.91
C VAL A 1016 -4.65 -41.35 17.27
N LYS A 1017 -3.46 -41.99 17.35
CA LYS A 1017 -2.66 -42.03 18.59
C LYS A 1017 -2.23 -40.64 19.03
N LEU A 1018 -1.71 -39.79 18.14
CA LEU A 1018 -1.29 -38.44 18.47
C LEU A 1018 -2.43 -37.60 19.05
N ASN A 1019 -3.61 -37.62 18.44
CA ASN A 1019 -4.78 -36.87 18.91
C ASN A 1019 -5.29 -37.39 20.26
N ARG A 1020 -5.30 -38.72 20.46
CA ARG A 1020 -5.62 -39.30 21.77
C ARG A 1020 -4.60 -38.85 22.83
N ILE A 1021 -3.31 -38.96 22.54
CA ILE A 1021 -2.22 -38.54 23.45
C ILE A 1021 -2.37 -37.08 23.85
N ARG A 1022 -2.64 -36.18 22.90
CA ARG A 1022 -2.86 -34.75 23.17
C ARG A 1022 -4.05 -34.52 24.11
N ARG A 1023 -5.16 -35.22 23.90
CA ARG A 1023 -6.36 -35.09 24.74
C ARG A 1023 -6.15 -35.62 26.16
N GLU A 1024 -5.38 -36.68 26.32
CA GLU A 1024 -5.13 -37.32 27.63
C GLU A 1024 -3.99 -36.68 28.44
N ASN A 1025 -3.26 -35.71 27.87
CA ASN A 1025 -2.10 -35.08 28.51
C ASN A 1025 -2.19 -33.55 28.46
N PRO A 1026 -2.67 -32.89 29.53
CA PRO A 1026 -2.83 -31.45 29.60
C PRO A 1026 -1.56 -30.63 29.35
N ALA A 1027 -0.36 -31.23 29.48
CA ALA A 1027 0.89 -30.59 29.08
C ALA A 1027 0.90 -30.13 27.62
N PHE A 1028 0.09 -30.73 26.73
CA PHE A 1028 -0.04 -30.31 25.33
C PHE A 1028 -1.08 -29.19 25.11
N TRP A 1029 -1.84 -28.80 26.13
CA TRP A 1029 -2.93 -27.81 25.99
C TRP A 1029 -2.44 -26.36 26.01
N ASP A 1030 -1.17 -26.15 26.38
CA ASP A 1030 -0.46 -24.90 26.24
C ASP A 1030 0.80 -25.14 25.41
N PHE A 1031 1.24 -24.16 24.62
CA PHE A 1031 2.48 -24.24 23.84
C PHE A 1031 3.64 -23.50 24.52
N ARG A 1032 3.34 -22.64 25.50
CA ARG A 1032 4.32 -21.78 26.19
C ARG A 1032 5.19 -22.56 27.19
N ASN A 1033 4.74 -23.73 27.62
CA ASN A 1033 5.40 -24.59 28.61
C ASN A 1033 6.44 -25.56 28.01
N VAL A 1034 7.04 -25.22 26.86
CA VAL A 1034 8.03 -26.07 26.18
C VAL A 1034 9.43 -25.85 26.74
N HIS A 1035 10.12 -26.95 27.04
CA HIS A 1035 11.50 -26.97 27.53
C HIS A 1035 12.35 -27.90 26.68
N PHE A 1036 13.29 -27.35 25.91
CA PHE A 1036 14.24 -28.16 25.14
C PHE A 1036 15.30 -28.76 26.05
N THR A 1037 15.63 -30.04 25.86
CA THR A 1037 16.61 -30.78 26.67
C THR A 1037 17.83 -31.18 25.85
N GLY A 1038 18.91 -31.59 26.52
CA GLY A 1038 20.10 -32.08 25.84
C GLY A 1038 19.82 -33.33 25.00
N ALA A 1039 20.06 -33.24 23.69
CA ALA A 1039 20.16 -34.38 22.78
C ALA A 1039 21.41 -34.17 21.92
N PHE A 1040 22.46 -34.97 22.13
CA PHE A 1040 23.78 -34.76 21.55
C PHE A 1040 23.90 -35.35 20.14
N ASN A 1041 22.99 -34.95 19.24
CA ASN A 1041 22.98 -35.19 17.80
C ASN A 1041 22.11 -34.10 17.15
N ASP A 1042 22.57 -33.46 16.07
CA ASP A 1042 21.82 -32.38 15.41
C ASP A 1042 20.61 -32.86 14.61
N SER A 1043 20.58 -34.15 14.26
CA SER A 1043 19.43 -34.80 13.62
C SER A 1043 18.37 -35.25 14.63
N ILE A 1044 18.62 -35.13 15.95
CA ILE A 1044 17.66 -35.50 16.98
C ILE A 1044 17.30 -34.27 17.84
N ILE A 1045 16.00 -33.96 17.87
CA ILE A 1045 15.44 -32.93 18.75
C ILE A 1045 14.74 -33.60 19.93
N ALA A 1046 14.93 -33.05 21.13
CA ALA A 1046 14.28 -33.51 22.35
C ALA A 1046 13.76 -32.33 23.17
N TYR A 1047 12.55 -32.48 23.72
CA TYR A 1047 11.91 -31.46 24.54
C TYR A 1047 10.87 -32.09 25.48
N ALA A 1048 10.60 -31.38 26.56
CA ALA A 1048 9.57 -31.71 27.54
C ALA A 1048 8.50 -30.62 27.58
N LYS A 1049 7.28 -31.01 27.92
CA LYS A 1049 6.18 -30.12 28.26
C LYS A 1049 5.61 -30.54 29.61
N LEU A 1050 5.37 -29.57 30.47
CA LEU A 1050 4.94 -29.78 31.86
C LEU A 1050 3.75 -28.87 32.17
N THR A 1051 2.75 -29.39 32.88
CA THR A 1051 1.69 -28.54 33.47
C THR A 1051 2.27 -27.61 34.54
N PRO A 1052 1.69 -26.43 34.78
CA PRO A 1052 2.14 -25.54 35.87
C PRO A 1052 2.22 -26.22 37.24
N GLU A 1053 1.32 -27.18 37.49
CA GLU A 1053 1.25 -27.97 38.74
C GLU A 1053 2.31 -29.09 38.81
N GLY A 1054 2.95 -29.43 37.69
CA GLY A 1054 3.96 -30.48 37.61
C GLY A 1054 3.42 -31.92 37.60
N ASP A 1055 2.10 -32.11 37.50
CA ASP A 1055 1.42 -33.41 37.59
C ASP A 1055 1.34 -34.18 36.25
N ASN A 1056 1.57 -33.50 35.12
CA ASN A 1056 1.67 -34.10 33.79
C ASN A 1056 2.93 -33.61 33.08
N CYS A 1057 3.91 -34.52 32.91
CA CYS A 1057 5.15 -34.27 32.18
C CYS A 1057 5.23 -35.20 30.97
N VAL A 1058 5.37 -34.63 29.78
CA VAL A 1058 5.56 -35.41 28.55
C VAL A 1058 6.87 -35.02 27.89
N PHE A 1059 7.72 -36.01 27.66
CA PHE A 1059 8.99 -35.92 26.97
C PHE A 1059 8.86 -36.47 25.55
N VAL A 1060 9.30 -35.69 24.57
CA VAL A 1060 9.20 -36.01 23.15
C VAL A 1060 10.59 -35.94 22.53
N MET A 1061 10.91 -36.92 21.69
CA MET A 1061 12.13 -36.89 20.91
C MET A 1061 11.91 -37.45 19.53
N VAL A 1062 12.47 -36.77 18.53
CA VAL A 1062 12.19 -37.02 17.11
C VAL A 1062 13.50 -37.04 16.33
N ASN A 1063 13.69 -38.07 15.51
CA ASN A 1063 14.71 -38.10 14.47
C ASN A 1063 14.22 -37.28 13.26
N LEU A 1064 14.90 -36.17 12.99
CA LEU A 1064 14.59 -35.25 11.90
C LEU A 1064 15.09 -35.75 10.54
N ASP A 1065 16.02 -36.71 10.52
CA ASP A 1065 16.48 -37.39 9.32
C ASP A 1065 15.49 -38.51 8.96
N PRO A 1066 14.71 -38.39 7.87
CA PRO A 1066 13.70 -39.36 7.52
C PRO A 1066 14.28 -40.61 6.82
N LYS A 1067 15.59 -40.66 6.58
CA LYS A 1067 16.24 -41.70 5.76
C LYS A 1067 17.18 -42.58 6.57
N ASN A 1068 17.90 -42.02 7.54
CA ASN A 1068 18.96 -42.75 8.24
C ASN A 1068 18.65 -42.94 9.73
N ARG A 1069 19.10 -44.08 10.27
CA ARG A 1069 19.15 -44.34 11.71
C ARG A 1069 20.10 -43.36 12.40
N GLN A 1070 19.60 -42.69 13.41
CA GLN A 1070 20.38 -41.73 14.21
C GLN A 1070 20.51 -42.23 15.65
N GLU A 1071 21.72 -42.12 16.22
CA GLU A 1071 21.96 -42.37 17.64
C GLU A 1071 22.24 -41.06 18.36
N CYS A 1072 21.80 -40.94 19.61
CA CYS A 1072 22.21 -39.84 20.47
C CYS A 1072 22.33 -40.26 21.94
N THR A 1073 23.22 -39.58 22.65
CA THR A 1073 23.10 -39.41 24.10
C THR A 1073 22.05 -38.31 24.36
N TYR A 1074 21.16 -38.49 25.32
CA TYR A 1074 20.13 -37.51 25.67
C TYR A 1074 19.97 -37.37 27.19
N GLU A 1075 19.43 -36.24 27.60
CA GLU A 1075 19.15 -35.91 29.00
C GLU A 1075 17.65 -36.03 29.29
N VAL A 1076 17.32 -36.86 30.28
CA VAL A 1076 15.99 -36.94 30.87
C VAL A 1076 15.81 -35.72 31.80
N PRO A 1077 14.69 -34.98 31.72
CA PRO A 1077 14.50 -33.71 32.43
C PRO A 1077 14.17 -33.88 33.93
N LEU A 1078 15.05 -34.55 34.68
CA LEU A 1078 14.86 -34.82 36.12
C LEU A 1078 14.66 -33.53 36.93
N TRP A 1079 15.36 -32.45 36.58
CA TRP A 1079 15.25 -31.16 37.26
C TRP A 1079 13.87 -30.52 37.13
N LEU A 1080 13.15 -30.75 36.02
CA LEU A 1080 11.76 -30.26 35.85
C LEU A 1080 10.77 -31.00 36.77
N LEU A 1081 11.14 -32.20 37.24
CA LEU A 1081 10.36 -33.02 38.16
C LEU A 1081 10.86 -32.92 39.61
N GLY A 1082 11.75 -31.97 39.91
CA GLY A 1082 12.35 -31.80 41.23
C GLY A 1082 13.24 -32.97 41.67
N GLN A 1083 13.73 -33.79 40.74
CA GLN A 1083 14.63 -34.91 41.02
C GLN A 1083 16.10 -34.49 40.82
N PRO A 1084 17.05 -35.03 41.63
CA PRO A 1084 18.47 -34.82 41.40
C PRO A 1084 18.97 -35.59 40.17
N ASP A 1085 20.14 -35.25 39.64
CA ASP A 1085 20.73 -35.84 38.42
C ASP A 1085 20.94 -37.37 38.47
N HIS A 1086 20.99 -37.96 39.67
CA HIS A 1086 21.10 -39.41 39.91
C HIS A 1086 19.76 -40.07 40.29
N GLY A 1087 18.65 -39.31 40.28
CA GLY A 1087 17.31 -39.78 40.58
C GLY A 1087 16.75 -40.73 39.54
N SER A 1088 15.51 -41.16 39.74
CA SER A 1088 14.80 -42.05 38.81
C SER A 1088 13.44 -41.52 38.41
N VAL A 1089 12.96 -41.97 37.25
CA VAL A 1089 11.66 -41.62 36.69
C VAL A 1089 11.00 -42.86 36.10
N GLU A 1090 9.70 -43.03 36.37
CA GLU A 1090 8.87 -43.99 35.66
C GLU A 1090 8.47 -43.40 34.32
N VAL A 1091 8.63 -44.19 33.27
CA VAL A 1091 8.39 -43.80 31.88
C VAL A 1091 7.31 -44.68 31.30
N GLU A 1092 6.29 -44.07 30.73
CA GLU A 1092 5.28 -44.74 29.91
C GLU A 1092 5.44 -44.33 28.45
N ASP A 1093 5.65 -45.29 27.57
CA ASP A 1093 5.72 -45.04 26.13
C ASP A 1093 4.33 -44.88 25.54
N LEU A 1094 3.90 -43.65 25.25
CA LEU A 1094 2.53 -43.37 24.84
C LEU A 1094 2.18 -43.89 23.44
N LEU A 1095 3.18 -44.20 22.60
CA LEU A 1095 2.95 -44.75 21.26
C LEU A 1095 2.83 -46.29 21.27
N GLN A 1096 3.54 -46.96 22.19
CA GLN A 1096 3.64 -48.43 22.26
C GLN A 1096 2.95 -49.05 23.49
N GLY A 1097 2.68 -48.27 24.54
CA GLY A 1097 1.87 -48.63 25.72
C GLY A 1097 2.60 -49.36 26.86
N TYR A 1098 3.91 -49.61 26.76
CA TYR A 1098 4.68 -50.25 27.83
C TYR A 1098 5.31 -49.22 28.78
N THR A 1099 5.65 -49.67 30.00
CA THR A 1099 6.31 -48.86 31.02
C THR A 1099 7.71 -49.39 31.37
N PHE A 1100 8.60 -48.51 31.80
CA PHE A 1100 9.95 -48.84 32.27
C PHE A 1100 10.48 -47.74 33.20
N GLU A 1101 11.60 -47.97 33.87
CA GLU A 1101 12.25 -46.98 34.74
C GLU A 1101 13.58 -46.53 34.14
N LEU A 1102 13.85 -45.23 34.18
CA LEU A 1102 15.17 -44.67 33.88
C LEU A 1102 15.82 -44.16 35.17
N ARG A 1103 17.09 -44.50 35.39
CA ARG A 1103 17.91 -44.00 36.50
C ARG A 1103 19.06 -43.14 35.98
N GLY A 1104 19.26 -41.99 36.59
CA GLY A 1104 20.25 -41.01 36.17
C GLY A 1104 19.79 -40.15 35.00
N LYS A 1105 20.44 -38.99 34.84
CA LYS A 1105 20.08 -37.96 33.85
C LYS A 1105 20.40 -38.35 32.40
N SER A 1106 21.53 -39.04 32.15
CA SER A 1106 22.08 -39.23 30.79
C SER A 1106 21.89 -40.67 30.30
N HIS A 1107 21.30 -40.82 29.11
CA HIS A 1107 20.98 -42.12 28.49
C HIS A 1107 21.34 -42.12 27.01
N ARG A 1108 21.41 -43.30 26.38
CA ARG A 1108 21.61 -43.45 24.93
C ARG A 1108 20.39 -44.11 24.28
N ILE A 1109 20.09 -43.69 23.05
CA ILE A 1109 19.01 -44.25 22.24
C ILE A 1109 19.37 -44.18 20.76
N ALA A 1110 18.74 -45.04 19.98
CA ALA A 1110 18.77 -44.99 18.53
C ALA A 1110 17.35 -44.93 17.97
N LEU A 1111 17.15 -44.09 16.96
CA LEU A 1111 15.87 -43.93 16.26
C LEU A 1111 16.10 -44.24 14.78
N ASP A 1112 15.53 -45.34 14.31
CA ASP A 1112 15.58 -45.75 12.90
C ASP A 1112 14.27 -45.36 12.20
N PRO A 1113 14.28 -44.53 11.14
CA PRO A 1113 13.06 -44.18 10.40
C PRO A 1113 12.26 -45.37 9.85
N ALA A 1114 12.89 -46.53 9.63
CA ALA A 1114 12.22 -47.76 9.19
C ALA A 1114 11.40 -48.43 10.31
N GLU A 1115 11.81 -48.27 11.57
CA GLU A 1115 11.17 -48.90 12.73
C GLU A 1115 10.41 -47.87 13.59
N ARG A 1116 11.08 -46.77 13.91
CA ARG A 1116 10.67 -45.76 14.89
C ARG A 1116 11.35 -44.40 14.68
N SER A 1117 10.63 -43.44 14.10
CA SER A 1117 11.11 -42.06 13.92
C SER A 1117 11.02 -41.18 15.18
N CYS A 1118 10.19 -41.53 16.15
CA CYS A 1118 9.96 -40.72 17.34
C CYS A 1118 9.55 -41.52 18.59
N ILE A 1119 9.72 -40.89 19.75
CA ILE A 1119 9.19 -41.33 21.04
C ILE A 1119 8.30 -40.23 21.64
N ILE A 1120 7.29 -40.64 22.38
CA ILE A 1120 6.47 -39.75 23.22
C ILE A 1120 6.30 -40.47 24.55
N TRP A 1121 6.92 -39.92 25.59
CA TRP A 1121 7.05 -40.55 26.90
C TRP A 1121 6.37 -39.71 27.96
N ARG A 1122 5.46 -40.30 28.73
CA ARG A 1122 4.95 -39.67 29.94
C ARG A 1122 5.86 -40.02 31.11
N LEU A 1123 6.34 -38.99 31.80
CA LEU A 1123 7.27 -39.10 32.91
C LEU A 1123 6.56 -38.91 34.24
N ARG A 1124 6.83 -39.77 35.21
CA ARG A 1124 6.30 -39.68 36.59
C ARG A 1124 7.40 -39.94 37.60
N VAL A 1125 7.40 -39.17 38.69
CA VAL A 1125 8.25 -39.48 39.84
C VAL A 1125 7.77 -40.83 40.43
N PRO A 1126 8.65 -41.83 40.61
CA PRO A 1126 8.26 -43.11 41.18
C PRO A 1126 7.64 -42.87 42.56
N ARG A 1127 6.45 -43.43 42.80
CA ARG A 1127 5.91 -43.43 44.16
C ARG A 1127 6.90 -44.19 45.04
N ARG A 1128 7.54 -43.49 45.98
CA ARG A 1128 8.19 -44.17 47.11
C ARG A 1128 7.11 -45.04 47.75
N VAL A 1129 7.28 -46.36 47.69
CA VAL A 1129 6.58 -47.24 48.62
C VAL A 1129 6.99 -46.73 50.00
N ALA A 1130 6.02 -46.27 50.78
CA ALA A 1130 6.29 -45.91 52.17
C ALA A 1130 6.86 -47.16 52.85
N GLU A 1131 8.11 -47.08 53.30
CA GLU A 1131 8.61 -47.95 54.37
C GLU A 1131 8.03 -47.51 55.71
#